data_AF-A0A8X8KIT5-F1
#
_entry.id   AF-A0A8X8KIT5-F1
#
_cell.length_a   1.000
_cell.length_b   1.000
_cell.length_c   1.000
_cell.angle_alpha   90.00
_cell.angle_beta   90.00
_cell.angle_gamma   90.00
#
_symmetry.space_group_name_H-M   'P 1'
#
loop_
_entity.id
_entity.type
_entity.pdbx_description
1 polymer ?
#
loop_
_entity_poly.entity_id
_entity_poly.type
_entity_poly.pdbx_seq_one_letter_code
_entity_poly.pdbx_strand_id
1 'polypeptide(L)'
;MALYKDDEIKKVNFDAIPQEMKDIPQWFMWKAIDTGRSDGKLSKYPTDINGNKITWNDTDELYTFSEVRNAYESSNQFDGISFNVAGSGLIIIDIDLENDENGQPTLTEKEKPFLNAGYVENSVSGHGYHVVLKGDLPTSLQNSKNIYDEHNNKLEVFYKTGFIAVTGDVYENHSLIDNVEISEQFINYLSKNYKDKNADSPTSHLEAYTEQATNLGSFIPPKVNTSEALNLWINTGGKTLKTRNVDKMALWRREDEAMQKYGNDKSEASFAIVYELAYFMWDNPVGLHSLIVNNRFWNEQDNYMINNAKRLKHDIQKAINERKRSGKLYQRPASQSIGKQVASNKVESEEEKRHKSMLEQYKGANAKDNINDFIDGINNKANTPPTSTGFPLFDEVLSGGMREGLTVIGAISSLGKTTMAQQIADNVAQSGRDVLFISLEMARSELMSKSISRETLLEVLENDGDIRNAKTSIGITDASKHKNYSKDEKKLINTAIERYNEYAGHIYIVEAFGQIGFQDVRELVKIHHEKTGQAPVVVIDYLQIMKPDDPRATDKSNTDKAVNGLKQISRDFKTTIIAISSLNRESYNRPMSLTAFKESGAIEYSSDVLIGLDFTKMLDNANEMDFEEEKDKVPRNITLTILKNRNGRTGKRINYLYDPRFNYFEEDDYYKKPEKKKSKKKVI
;
A
#
# COMPACT_ATOMS: atom_id res chain seq x y z
N MET A 1 -3.02 -11.71 -36.01
CA MET A 1 -2.44 -12.21 -37.30
C MET A 1 -1.91 -13.65 -37.35
N ALA A 2 -2.33 -14.38 -38.39
CA ALA A 2 -1.81 -15.71 -38.73
C ALA A 2 -0.38 -15.64 -39.29
N LEU A 3 0.39 -16.71 -39.08
CA LEU A 3 1.73 -16.91 -39.61
C LEU A 3 1.76 -18.32 -40.21
N TYR A 4 2.25 -18.48 -41.42
CA TYR A 4 2.32 -19.74 -42.16
C TYR A 4 3.77 -20.15 -42.41
N LYS A 5 3.99 -21.40 -42.82
CA LYS A 5 5.34 -21.95 -43.05
C LYS A 5 6.15 -21.22 -44.11
N ASP A 6 5.46 -20.68 -45.12
CA ASP A 6 6.08 -20.01 -46.27
C ASP A 6 6.19 -18.49 -46.06
N ASP A 7 5.71 -17.96 -44.93
CA ASP A 7 5.81 -16.54 -44.60
C ASP A 7 7.24 -16.18 -44.16
N GLU A 8 7.77 -15.07 -44.67
CA GLU A 8 9.01 -14.49 -44.16
C GLU A 8 8.74 -13.71 -42.87
N ILE A 9 9.31 -14.19 -41.74
CA ILE A 9 9.17 -13.52 -40.45
C ILE A 9 10.01 -12.23 -40.47
N LYS A 10 9.35 -11.08 -40.31
CA LYS A 10 10.04 -9.80 -40.23
C LYS A 10 10.98 -9.72 -39.04
N LYS A 11 12.19 -9.19 -39.26
CA LYS A 11 13.13 -8.89 -38.18
C LYS A 11 12.66 -7.70 -37.35
N VAL A 12 13.00 -7.74 -36.06
CA VAL A 12 12.64 -6.67 -35.12
C VAL A 12 13.53 -5.43 -35.35
N ASN A 13 12.91 -4.28 -35.58
CA ASN A 13 13.56 -2.97 -35.58
C ASN A 13 13.43 -2.32 -34.19
N PHE A 14 14.39 -2.63 -33.31
CA PHE A 14 14.36 -2.19 -31.91
C PHE A 14 14.34 -0.67 -31.73
N ASP A 15 14.98 0.07 -32.63
CA ASP A 15 15.16 1.51 -32.47
C ASP A 15 13.86 2.28 -32.75
N ALA A 16 13.00 1.74 -33.63
CA ALA A 16 11.72 2.33 -34.00
C ALA A 16 10.57 2.04 -33.02
N ILE A 17 10.75 1.11 -32.08
CA ILE A 17 9.76 0.85 -31.02
C ILE A 17 9.66 2.07 -30.07
N PRO A 18 8.45 2.54 -29.69
CA PRO A 18 8.27 3.74 -28.86
C PRO A 18 8.89 3.59 -27.48
N GLN A 19 9.43 4.68 -26.93
CA GLN A 19 10.09 4.67 -25.63
C GLN A 19 9.09 4.33 -24.51
N GLU A 20 7.85 4.76 -24.65
CA GLU A 20 6.75 4.52 -23.73
C GLU A 20 6.46 3.02 -23.56
N MET A 21 6.66 2.21 -24.61
CA MET A 21 6.56 0.75 -24.50
C MET A 21 7.83 0.14 -23.90
N LYS A 22 9.02 0.68 -24.24
CA LYS A 22 10.32 0.19 -23.75
C LYS A 22 10.46 0.33 -22.22
N ASP A 23 9.84 1.36 -21.65
CA ASP A 23 9.89 1.67 -20.22
C ASP A 23 9.02 0.73 -19.35
N ILE A 24 8.14 -0.06 -19.97
CA ILE A 24 7.22 -0.98 -19.28
C ILE A 24 7.84 -2.39 -19.24
N PRO A 25 8.08 -3.00 -18.06
CA PRO A 25 8.67 -4.33 -17.93
C PRO A 25 7.64 -5.44 -18.17
N GLN A 26 7.12 -5.52 -19.39
CA GLN A 26 6.09 -6.48 -19.81
C GLN A 26 6.51 -7.23 -21.10
N TRP A 27 7.82 -7.45 -21.27
CA TRP A 27 8.40 -8.05 -22.48
C TRP A 27 8.75 -9.53 -22.29
N PHE A 28 8.73 -10.29 -23.40
CA PHE A 28 9.20 -11.66 -23.46
C PHE A 28 9.51 -12.09 -24.91
N MET A 29 10.01 -13.32 -25.11
CA MET A 29 10.43 -13.85 -26.41
C MET A 29 9.34 -14.75 -27.02
N TRP A 30 9.40 -15.01 -28.33
CA TRP A 30 8.57 -16.07 -28.93
C TRP A 30 9.29 -16.86 -30.02
N LYS A 31 8.78 -18.07 -30.27
CA LYS A 31 9.24 -18.96 -31.35
C LYS A 31 8.07 -19.42 -32.22
N ALA A 32 8.29 -19.55 -33.52
CA ALA A 32 7.36 -20.13 -34.46
C ALA A 32 7.41 -21.66 -34.33
N ILE A 33 6.31 -22.26 -33.89
CA ILE A 33 6.21 -23.72 -33.74
C ILE A 33 5.11 -24.24 -34.65
N ASP A 34 5.47 -25.23 -35.47
CA ASP A 34 4.49 -26.03 -36.18
C ASP A 34 3.82 -27.00 -35.20
N THR A 35 2.54 -26.74 -34.91
CA THR A 35 1.73 -27.57 -34.02
C THR A 35 1.01 -28.70 -34.76
N GLY A 36 1.32 -28.94 -36.04
CA GLY A 36 0.71 -29.99 -36.87
C GLY A 36 -0.72 -29.66 -37.32
N ARG A 37 -1.05 -28.36 -37.43
CA ARG A 37 -2.38 -27.94 -37.87
C ARG A 37 -2.54 -28.19 -39.37
N SER A 38 -3.71 -28.68 -39.77
CA SER A 38 -4.03 -28.95 -41.17
C SER A 38 -4.09 -27.70 -42.06
N ASP A 39 -4.24 -26.53 -41.45
CA ASP A 39 -4.25 -25.21 -42.11
C ASP A 39 -2.83 -24.66 -42.36
N GLY A 40 -1.77 -25.37 -41.94
CA GLY A 40 -0.38 -24.94 -42.11
C GLY A 40 0.03 -23.75 -41.24
N LYS A 41 -0.85 -23.29 -40.33
CA LYS A 41 -0.62 -22.13 -39.46
C LYS A 41 0.36 -22.47 -38.33
N LEU A 42 1.38 -21.64 -38.18
CA LEU A 42 2.35 -21.69 -37.09
C LEU A 42 1.80 -21.00 -35.84
N SER A 43 2.15 -21.57 -34.68
CA SER A 43 1.86 -20.97 -33.37
C SER A 43 3.03 -20.09 -32.93
N LYS A 44 2.73 -18.88 -32.47
CA LYS A 44 3.71 -17.98 -31.83
C LYS A 44 3.83 -18.38 -30.37
N TYR A 45 4.79 -19.24 -30.06
CA TYR A 45 4.94 -19.87 -28.75
C TYR A 45 5.71 -18.96 -27.78
N PRO A 46 5.10 -18.47 -26.67
CA PRO A 46 5.76 -17.58 -25.71
C PRO A 46 6.89 -18.27 -24.95
N THR A 47 8.05 -17.62 -24.87
CA THR A 47 9.20 -18.10 -24.12
C THR A 47 9.87 -17.01 -23.29
N ASP A 48 10.60 -17.42 -22.25
CA ASP A 48 11.56 -16.55 -21.56
C ASP A 48 12.79 -16.26 -22.44
N ILE A 49 13.72 -15.46 -21.91
CA ILE A 49 15.01 -15.13 -22.54
C ILE A 49 15.96 -16.32 -22.69
N ASN A 50 15.65 -17.47 -22.08
CA ASN A 50 16.43 -18.71 -22.16
C ASN A 50 15.80 -19.73 -23.13
N GLY A 51 14.59 -19.47 -23.66
CA GLY A 51 13.87 -20.37 -24.55
C GLY A 51 12.88 -21.33 -23.86
N ASN A 52 12.66 -21.22 -22.55
CA ASN A 52 11.66 -22.00 -21.82
C ASN A 52 10.27 -21.39 -21.99
N LYS A 53 9.23 -22.23 -21.99
CA LYS A 53 7.84 -21.76 -22.07
C LYS A 53 7.47 -20.89 -20.87
N ILE A 54 6.75 -19.80 -21.11
CA ILE A 54 6.15 -18.97 -20.05
C ILE A 54 4.63 -18.86 -20.17
N THR A 55 3.99 -18.44 -19.08
CA THR A 55 2.58 -18.04 -19.05
C THR A 55 2.50 -16.51 -19.02
N TRP A 56 2.07 -15.91 -20.12
CA TRP A 56 2.01 -14.44 -20.28
C TRP A 56 0.99 -13.73 -19.37
N ASN A 57 0.12 -14.48 -18.66
CA ASN A 57 -0.81 -13.94 -17.68
C ASN A 57 -0.15 -13.65 -16.31
N ASP A 58 1.08 -14.13 -16.08
CA ASP A 58 1.81 -13.89 -14.83
C ASP A 58 2.66 -12.63 -14.96
N THR A 59 2.06 -11.48 -14.63
CA THR A 59 2.63 -10.15 -14.91
C THR A 59 3.84 -9.79 -14.06
N ASP A 60 4.09 -10.54 -12.98
CA ASP A 60 5.16 -10.27 -12.02
C ASP A 60 6.51 -10.89 -12.44
N GLU A 61 6.52 -11.75 -13.46
CA GLU A 61 7.70 -12.52 -13.91
C GLU A 61 8.19 -12.18 -15.34
N LEU A 62 7.73 -11.06 -15.92
CA LEU A 62 8.13 -10.63 -17.28
C LEU A 62 9.38 -9.75 -17.29
N TYR A 63 9.95 -9.56 -18.47
CA TYR A 63 11.28 -8.99 -18.66
C TYR A 63 11.23 -7.51 -19.09
N THR A 64 12.35 -6.82 -18.87
CA THR A 64 12.59 -5.48 -19.41
C THR A 64 12.90 -5.53 -20.91
N PHE A 65 12.68 -4.42 -21.60
CA PHE A 65 13.01 -4.30 -23.03
C PHE A 65 14.50 -4.59 -23.33
N SER A 66 15.40 -4.15 -22.44
CA SER A 66 16.84 -4.35 -22.61
C SER A 66 17.23 -5.83 -22.54
N GLU A 67 16.59 -6.60 -21.65
CA GLU A 67 16.85 -8.03 -21.49
C GLU A 67 16.42 -8.81 -22.74
N VAL A 68 15.22 -8.54 -23.27
CA VAL A 68 14.74 -9.23 -24.48
C VAL A 68 15.52 -8.82 -25.73
N ARG A 69 15.95 -7.55 -25.84
CA ARG A 69 16.82 -7.09 -26.94
C ARG A 69 18.14 -7.83 -26.93
N ASN A 70 18.80 -7.87 -25.77
CA ASN A 70 20.07 -8.57 -25.62
C ASN A 70 19.93 -10.07 -25.92
N ALA A 71 18.85 -10.71 -25.46
CA ALA A 71 18.60 -12.12 -25.73
C ALA A 71 18.34 -12.42 -27.22
N TYR A 72 17.61 -11.54 -27.91
CA TYR A 72 17.36 -11.64 -29.35
C TYR A 72 18.65 -11.43 -30.18
N GLU A 73 19.43 -10.39 -29.87
CA GLU A 73 20.64 -10.07 -30.62
C GLU A 73 21.79 -11.08 -30.37
N SER A 74 21.80 -11.75 -29.20
CA SER A 74 22.84 -12.72 -28.83
C SER A 74 22.55 -14.15 -29.28
N SER A 75 21.34 -14.46 -29.77
CA SER A 75 20.94 -15.83 -30.09
C SER A 75 19.95 -15.91 -31.25
N ASN A 76 20.23 -16.79 -32.21
CA ASN A 76 19.32 -17.09 -33.32
C ASN A 76 18.19 -18.06 -32.93
N GLN A 77 17.96 -18.29 -31.64
CA GLN A 77 16.98 -19.28 -31.18
C GLN A 77 15.53 -18.76 -31.13
N PHE A 78 15.32 -17.46 -31.36
CA PHE A 78 14.03 -16.79 -31.24
C PHE A 78 13.61 -16.18 -32.57
N ASP A 79 12.31 -16.21 -32.85
CA ASP A 79 11.75 -15.62 -34.06
C ASP A 79 11.34 -14.14 -33.85
N GLY A 80 11.13 -13.72 -32.60
CA GLY A 80 10.88 -12.32 -32.26
C GLY A 80 10.66 -12.05 -30.77
N ILE A 81 10.25 -10.82 -30.48
CA ILE A 81 9.85 -10.37 -29.13
C ILE A 81 8.33 -10.15 -29.07
N SER A 82 7.77 -10.17 -27.86
CA SER A 82 6.36 -9.91 -27.58
C SER A 82 6.18 -8.93 -26.43
N PHE A 83 5.06 -8.23 -26.42
CA PHE A 83 4.67 -7.28 -25.38
C PHE A 83 3.31 -7.64 -24.79
N ASN A 84 3.22 -7.71 -23.47
CA ASN A 84 1.99 -7.94 -22.72
C ASN A 84 1.29 -6.61 -22.38
N VAL A 85 -0.01 -6.51 -22.66
CA VAL A 85 -0.79 -5.28 -22.43
C VAL A 85 -1.25 -5.12 -20.98
N ALA A 86 -1.14 -6.18 -20.17
CA ALA A 86 -1.61 -6.16 -18.79
C ALA A 86 -0.88 -5.09 -17.94
N GLY A 87 -1.65 -4.26 -17.23
CA GLY A 87 -1.12 -3.20 -16.38
C GLY A 87 -0.43 -2.04 -17.12
N SER A 88 -0.37 -2.04 -18.46
CA SER A 88 0.36 -1.05 -19.26
C SER A 88 -0.36 0.29 -19.45
N GLY A 89 -1.69 0.32 -19.31
CA GLY A 89 -2.52 1.48 -19.68
C GLY A 89 -2.61 1.72 -21.19
N LEU A 90 -2.21 0.73 -22.00
CA LEU A 90 -2.31 0.75 -23.46
C LEU A 90 -3.47 -0.12 -23.94
N ILE A 91 -3.94 0.20 -25.16
CA ILE A 91 -4.91 -0.60 -25.92
C ILE A 91 -4.22 -0.99 -27.22
N ILE A 92 -4.29 -2.25 -27.62
CA ILE A 92 -3.71 -2.73 -28.87
C ILE A 92 -4.82 -3.30 -29.75
N ILE A 93 -4.89 -2.84 -31.00
CA ILE A 93 -5.82 -3.33 -32.02
C ILE A 93 -5.00 -4.14 -33.04
N ASP A 94 -5.38 -5.39 -33.23
CA ASP A 94 -4.81 -6.30 -34.24
C ASP A 94 -5.73 -6.29 -35.47
N ILE A 95 -5.21 -5.70 -36.55
CA ILE A 95 -5.91 -5.53 -37.84
C ILE A 95 -5.35 -6.56 -38.81
N ASP A 96 -6.10 -7.63 -39.05
CA ASP A 96 -5.84 -8.61 -40.12
C ASP A 96 -6.30 -8.01 -41.47
N LEU A 97 -5.45 -7.98 -42.50
CA LEU A 97 -5.83 -7.53 -43.84
C LEU A 97 -6.45 -8.65 -44.66
N GLU A 98 -7.36 -8.27 -45.58
CA GLU A 98 -7.85 -9.16 -46.62
C GLU A 98 -6.91 -9.15 -47.82
N ASN A 99 -6.90 -10.25 -48.57
CA ASN A 99 -6.13 -10.35 -49.81
C ASN A 99 -6.94 -9.76 -50.98
N ASP A 100 -6.28 -9.02 -51.86
CA ASP A 100 -6.85 -8.57 -53.12
C ASP A 100 -7.08 -9.72 -54.11
N GLU A 101 -7.58 -9.39 -55.30
CA GLU A 101 -7.82 -10.34 -56.39
C GLU A 101 -6.54 -11.09 -56.84
N ASN A 102 -5.35 -10.58 -56.51
CA ASN A 102 -4.05 -11.18 -56.81
C ASN A 102 -3.46 -11.94 -55.60
N GLY A 103 -4.18 -12.02 -54.48
CA GLY A 103 -3.71 -12.69 -53.27
C GLY A 103 -2.81 -11.83 -52.37
N GLN A 104 -2.73 -10.51 -52.58
CA GLN A 104 -1.88 -9.60 -51.81
C GLN A 104 -2.66 -8.87 -50.70
N PRO A 105 -2.14 -8.79 -49.46
CA PRO A 105 -2.79 -8.08 -48.36
C PRO A 105 -3.05 -6.61 -48.71
N THR A 106 -4.30 -6.17 -48.65
CA THR A 106 -4.71 -4.83 -49.09
C THR A 106 -5.56 -4.14 -48.04
N LEU A 107 -5.26 -2.87 -47.79
CA LEU A 107 -6.02 -1.99 -46.91
C LEU A 107 -7.33 -1.57 -47.57
N THR A 108 -8.45 -1.77 -46.88
CA THR A 108 -9.74 -1.23 -47.32
C THR A 108 -10.03 0.12 -46.65
N GLU A 109 -11.03 0.86 -47.14
CA GLU A 109 -11.45 2.14 -46.54
C GLU A 109 -11.80 2.02 -45.04
N LYS A 110 -12.17 0.83 -44.59
CA LYS A 110 -12.56 0.56 -43.21
C LYS A 110 -11.37 0.59 -42.23
N GLU A 111 -10.20 0.12 -42.66
CA GLU A 111 -9.01 0.04 -41.81
C GLU A 111 -8.19 1.35 -41.82
N LYS A 112 -8.34 2.18 -42.87
CA LYS A 112 -7.58 3.43 -43.04
C LYS A 112 -7.64 4.40 -41.86
N PRO A 113 -8.78 4.61 -41.16
CA PRO A 113 -8.80 5.50 -40.00
C PRO A 113 -7.76 5.11 -38.95
N PHE A 114 -7.63 3.81 -38.64
CA PHE A 114 -6.77 3.33 -37.55
C PHE A 114 -5.27 3.55 -37.80
N LEU A 115 -4.87 3.74 -39.05
CA LEU A 115 -3.49 4.01 -39.43
C LEU A 115 -3.01 5.40 -38.98
N ASN A 116 -3.95 6.29 -38.61
CA ASN A 116 -3.66 7.63 -38.09
C ASN A 116 -3.70 7.72 -36.55
N ALA A 117 -3.80 6.59 -35.86
CA ALA A 117 -4.10 6.57 -34.43
C ALA A 117 -2.88 6.69 -33.50
N GLY A 118 -1.71 7.00 -34.05
CA GLY A 118 -0.45 7.12 -33.30
C GLY A 118 0.59 6.13 -33.80
N TYR A 119 1.06 5.24 -32.91
CA TYR A 119 2.01 4.18 -33.27
C TYR A 119 1.31 3.03 -33.98
N VAL A 120 1.78 2.74 -35.19
CA VAL A 120 1.27 1.66 -36.04
C VAL A 120 2.46 0.89 -36.61
N GLU A 121 2.44 -0.43 -36.50
CA GLU A 121 3.48 -1.30 -37.05
C GLU A 121 2.90 -2.41 -37.91
N ASN A 122 3.67 -2.84 -38.90
CA ASN A 122 3.37 -4.06 -39.66
C ASN A 122 3.58 -5.28 -38.76
N SER A 123 2.71 -6.28 -38.89
CA SER A 123 2.90 -7.53 -38.16
C SER A 123 4.05 -8.36 -38.68
N VAL A 124 4.40 -9.37 -37.88
CA VAL A 124 5.49 -10.30 -38.19
C VAL A 124 5.30 -11.07 -39.50
N SER A 125 4.05 -11.28 -39.95
CA SER A 125 3.77 -11.94 -41.24
C SER A 125 3.61 -10.94 -42.39
N GLY A 126 3.53 -9.63 -42.12
CA GLY A 126 3.27 -8.61 -43.13
C GLY A 126 1.83 -8.55 -43.66
N HIS A 127 0.93 -9.38 -43.13
CA HIS A 127 -0.47 -9.46 -43.56
C HIS A 127 -1.42 -8.59 -42.72
N GLY A 128 -0.89 -7.54 -42.07
CA GLY A 128 -1.69 -6.56 -41.36
C GLY A 128 -0.92 -5.76 -40.31
N TYR A 129 -1.65 -5.06 -39.45
CA TYR A 129 -1.12 -4.00 -38.60
C TYR A 129 -1.48 -4.15 -37.13
N HIS A 130 -0.56 -3.75 -36.25
CA HIS A 130 -0.88 -3.45 -34.86
C HIS A 130 -1.00 -1.95 -34.68
N VAL A 131 -2.08 -1.51 -34.05
CA VAL A 131 -2.31 -0.10 -33.69
C VAL A 131 -2.32 0.02 -32.18
N VAL A 132 -1.47 0.89 -31.64
CA VAL A 132 -1.31 1.06 -30.18
C VAL A 132 -1.82 2.43 -29.76
N LEU A 133 -2.78 2.43 -28.83
CA LEU A 133 -3.44 3.61 -28.29
C LEU A 133 -3.16 3.75 -26.79
N LYS A 134 -3.20 4.98 -26.28
CA LYS A 134 -3.09 5.28 -24.86
C LYS A 134 -4.46 5.62 -24.27
N GLY A 135 -4.88 4.92 -23.21
CA GLY A 135 -6.14 5.20 -22.52
C GLY A 135 -6.94 3.96 -22.15
N ASP A 136 -8.21 4.17 -21.82
CA ASP A 136 -9.13 3.10 -21.39
C ASP A 136 -10.22 2.83 -22.42
N LEU A 137 -10.46 1.55 -22.70
CA LEU A 137 -11.54 1.13 -23.60
C LEU A 137 -12.90 1.35 -22.92
N PRO A 138 -13.98 1.73 -23.62
CA PRO A 138 -15.30 1.91 -23.02
C PRO A 138 -15.83 0.59 -22.47
N THR A 139 -16.57 0.62 -21.36
CA THR A 139 -17.04 -0.57 -20.65
C THR A 139 -17.77 -1.58 -21.54
N SER A 140 -18.51 -1.09 -22.54
CA SER A 140 -19.21 -1.89 -23.56
C SER A 140 -18.28 -2.78 -24.40
N LEU A 141 -16.98 -2.47 -24.46
CA LEU A 141 -15.97 -3.20 -25.24
C LEU A 141 -14.87 -3.84 -24.36
N GLN A 142 -14.81 -3.54 -23.05
CA GLN A 142 -13.70 -3.97 -22.17
C GLN A 142 -13.59 -5.49 -21.98
N ASN A 143 -14.68 -6.23 -22.12
CA ASN A 143 -14.72 -7.67 -21.86
C ASN A 143 -14.53 -8.52 -23.12
N SER A 144 -14.25 -7.87 -24.25
CA SER A 144 -14.44 -8.45 -25.57
C SER A 144 -13.10 -8.45 -26.31
N LYS A 145 -12.51 -9.63 -26.47
CA LYS A 145 -11.32 -9.78 -27.32
C LYS A 145 -11.63 -9.47 -28.79
N ASN A 146 -12.86 -9.70 -29.23
CA ASN A 146 -13.31 -9.44 -30.60
C ASN A 146 -14.46 -8.44 -30.59
N ILE A 147 -14.34 -7.39 -31.40
CA ILE A 147 -15.41 -6.41 -31.64
C ILE A 147 -15.76 -6.40 -33.12
N TYR A 148 -16.98 -5.99 -33.46
CA TYR A 148 -17.54 -6.12 -34.80
C TYR A 148 -18.24 -4.84 -35.22
N ASP A 149 -18.04 -4.43 -36.47
CA ASP A 149 -18.77 -3.31 -37.06
C ASP A 149 -20.19 -3.72 -37.53
N GLU A 150 -20.93 -2.76 -38.09
CA GLU A 150 -22.27 -2.99 -38.63
C GLU A 150 -22.32 -3.98 -39.81
N HIS A 151 -21.18 -4.20 -40.47
CA HIS A 151 -21.01 -5.15 -41.57
C HIS A 151 -20.46 -6.51 -41.09
N ASN A 152 -20.44 -6.73 -39.77
CA ASN A 152 -19.98 -7.96 -39.13
C ASN A 152 -18.48 -8.24 -39.26
N ASN A 153 -17.69 -7.26 -39.69
CA ASN A 153 -16.25 -7.38 -39.80
C ASN A 153 -15.62 -7.34 -38.41
N LYS A 154 -14.67 -8.24 -38.16
CA LYS A 154 -14.03 -8.44 -36.86
C LYS A 154 -12.80 -7.55 -36.68
N LEU A 155 -12.62 -6.98 -35.49
CA LEU A 155 -11.33 -6.48 -34.99
C LEU A 155 -10.96 -7.21 -33.70
N GLU A 156 -9.69 -7.57 -33.56
CA GLU A 156 -9.14 -8.11 -32.31
C GLU A 156 -8.59 -6.95 -31.47
N VAL A 157 -9.03 -6.88 -30.20
CA VAL A 157 -8.62 -5.84 -29.25
C VAL A 157 -8.02 -6.49 -28.00
N PHE A 158 -6.86 -6.00 -27.62
CA PHE A 158 -6.16 -6.40 -26.39
C PHE A 158 -6.14 -5.22 -25.43
N TYR A 159 -6.80 -5.39 -24.28
CA TYR A 159 -6.91 -4.40 -23.22
C TYR A 159 -6.94 -5.13 -21.87
N LYS A 160 -6.04 -4.73 -20.95
CA LYS A 160 -5.78 -5.37 -19.64
C LYS A 160 -5.32 -6.83 -19.66
N THR A 161 -5.60 -7.57 -20.74
CA THR A 161 -5.16 -8.94 -20.97
C THR A 161 -4.82 -9.13 -22.44
N GLY A 162 -3.76 -9.87 -22.72
CA GLY A 162 -3.31 -10.24 -24.05
C GLY A 162 -1.91 -9.77 -24.37
N PHE A 163 -1.36 -10.27 -25.46
CA PHE A 163 -0.05 -9.87 -25.95
C PHE A 163 -0.02 -9.87 -27.47
N ILE A 164 0.93 -9.12 -28.03
CA ILE A 164 1.25 -9.13 -29.46
C ILE A 164 2.72 -9.44 -29.67
N ALA A 165 3.05 -9.98 -30.84
CA ALA A 165 4.43 -10.04 -31.31
C ALA A 165 4.80 -8.69 -31.91
N VAL A 166 5.90 -8.08 -31.47
CA VAL A 166 6.27 -6.71 -31.83
C VAL A 166 7.36 -6.72 -32.90
N THR A 167 7.22 -5.88 -33.93
CA THR A 167 8.19 -5.78 -35.03
C THR A 167 8.99 -4.49 -35.01
N GLY A 168 8.43 -3.36 -34.57
CA GLY A 168 9.04 -2.06 -34.81
C GLY A 168 9.08 -1.66 -36.30
N ASP A 169 8.42 -2.40 -37.18
CA ASP A 169 8.33 -2.08 -38.61
C ASP A 169 7.21 -1.06 -38.85
N VAL A 170 7.50 0.19 -38.47
CA VAL A 170 6.54 1.29 -38.39
C VAL A 170 5.89 1.60 -39.74
N TYR A 171 4.56 1.75 -39.72
CA TYR A 171 3.80 2.24 -40.86
C TYR A 171 3.93 3.76 -40.98
N GLU A 172 4.46 4.22 -42.12
CA GLU A 172 4.57 5.63 -42.52
C GLU A 172 5.05 6.62 -41.43
N ASN A 173 6.29 6.53 -40.92
CA ASN A 173 6.92 7.52 -40.02
C ASN A 173 6.13 8.00 -38.77
N HIS A 174 4.99 7.39 -38.42
CA HIS A 174 4.18 7.74 -37.25
C HIS A 174 4.67 6.93 -36.03
N SER A 175 5.43 7.55 -35.13
CA SER A 175 6.14 6.84 -34.05
C SER A 175 5.72 7.24 -32.62
N LEU A 176 4.77 8.16 -32.43
CA LEU A 176 4.45 8.71 -31.11
C LEU A 176 3.10 8.19 -30.59
N ILE A 177 3.12 7.54 -29.42
CA ILE A 177 1.92 7.08 -28.69
C ILE A 177 1.30 8.23 -27.88
N ASP A 178 2.09 9.24 -27.51
CA ASP A 178 1.74 10.28 -26.55
C ASP A 178 0.69 11.33 -26.99
N ASN A 179 0.07 11.17 -28.16
CA ASN A 179 -1.06 12.02 -28.55
C ASN A 179 -2.39 11.51 -27.94
N VAL A 180 -2.64 11.93 -26.70
CA VAL A 180 -3.84 11.56 -25.91
C VAL A 180 -5.13 11.96 -26.61
N GLU A 181 -5.17 13.12 -27.27
CA GLU A 181 -6.37 13.60 -27.98
C GLU A 181 -6.72 12.70 -29.16
N ILE A 182 -5.72 12.27 -29.94
CA ILE A 182 -5.91 11.31 -31.03
C ILE A 182 -6.39 9.97 -30.46
N SER A 183 -5.74 9.46 -29.41
CA SER A 183 -6.14 8.20 -28.77
C SER A 183 -7.59 8.24 -28.29
N GLU A 184 -8.03 9.33 -27.65
CA GLU A 184 -9.42 9.51 -27.21
C GLU A 184 -10.41 9.57 -28.38
N GLN A 185 -10.05 10.25 -29.48
CA GLN A 185 -10.88 10.28 -30.69
C GLN A 185 -11.07 8.87 -31.28
N PHE A 186 -10.01 8.06 -31.31
CA PHE A 186 -10.09 6.67 -31.78
C PHE A 186 -10.87 5.75 -30.83
N ILE A 187 -10.70 5.92 -29.53
CA ILE A 187 -11.49 5.20 -28.52
C ILE A 187 -12.99 5.52 -28.67
N ASN A 188 -13.33 6.78 -28.88
CA ASN A 188 -14.71 7.20 -29.14
C ASN A 188 -15.24 6.65 -30.47
N TYR A 189 -14.40 6.61 -31.51
CA TYR A 189 -14.74 6.00 -32.80
C TYR A 189 -15.03 4.50 -32.66
N LEU A 190 -14.21 3.76 -31.90
CA LEU A 190 -14.46 2.35 -31.59
C LEU A 190 -15.79 2.17 -30.88
N SER A 191 -16.05 2.97 -29.85
CA SER A 191 -17.32 2.92 -29.09
C SER A 191 -18.55 3.14 -29.96
N LYS A 192 -18.44 3.96 -31.01
CA LYS A 192 -19.56 4.34 -31.86
C LYS A 192 -19.83 3.32 -32.95
N ASN A 193 -18.78 2.72 -33.52
CA ASN A 193 -18.89 1.94 -34.75
C ASN A 193 -18.74 0.43 -34.54
N TYR A 194 -18.23 -0.01 -33.38
CA TYR A 194 -17.99 -1.43 -33.09
C TYR A 194 -18.75 -1.89 -31.84
N LYS A 195 -19.09 -3.18 -31.82
CA LYS A 195 -19.83 -3.85 -30.74
C LYS A 195 -19.29 -5.26 -30.49
N ASP A 196 -19.49 -5.80 -29.31
CA ASP A 196 -19.24 -7.23 -29.05
C ASP A 196 -20.42 -8.10 -29.54
N LYS A 197 -20.16 -9.13 -30.36
CA LYS A 197 -21.20 -10.10 -30.77
C LYS A 197 -21.71 -10.96 -29.61
N ASN A 198 -20.89 -11.15 -28.58
CA ASN A 198 -21.30 -11.81 -27.34
C ASN A 198 -22.06 -10.87 -26.40
N ALA A 199 -22.21 -9.59 -26.76
CA ALA A 199 -23.22 -8.73 -26.21
C ALA A 199 -24.63 -9.05 -26.75
N ASP A 200 -24.94 -10.30 -27.08
CA ASP A 200 -26.30 -10.86 -27.13
C ASP A 200 -26.47 -12.13 -26.25
N SER A 201 -25.43 -12.50 -25.48
CA SER A 201 -25.60 -13.33 -24.28
C SER A 201 -26.35 -12.51 -23.21
N PRO A 202 -27.19 -13.11 -22.34
CA PRO A 202 -28.19 -12.42 -21.51
C PRO A 202 -27.67 -11.33 -20.55
N THR A 203 -26.36 -11.10 -20.51
CA THR A 203 -25.69 -9.92 -19.96
C THR A 203 -25.92 -8.62 -20.73
N SER A 204 -26.39 -8.66 -21.98
CA SER A 204 -26.35 -7.48 -22.85
C SER A 204 -27.65 -6.69 -23.03
N HIS A 205 -28.79 -7.24 -22.64
CA HIS A 205 -30.05 -6.50 -22.66
C HIS A 205 -30.24 -5.57 -21.44
N LEU A 206 -29.15 -5.24 -20.73
CA LEU A 206 -29.16 -4.35 -19.57
C LEU A 206 -28.85 -2.88 -19.92
N GLU A 207 -28.18 -2.60 -21.05
CA GLU A 207 -27.95 -1.20 -21.49
C GLU A 207 -29.08 -0.64 -22.36
N ALA A 208 -29.96 -1.50 -22.91
CA ALA A 208 -31.17 -1.06 -23.62
C ALA A 208 -32.19 -0.31 -22.73
N TYR A 209 -31.96 -0.23 -21.41
CA TYR A 209 -32.79 0.53 -20.47
C TYR A 209 -32.14 1.82 -19.96
N THR A 210 -30.96 2.21 -20.46
CA THR A 210 -30.41 3.55 -20.21
C THR A 210 -30.95 4.63 -21.17
N GLU A 211 -31.76 4.26 -22.17
CA GLU A 211 -32.39 5.21 -23.11
C GLU A 211 -33.92 5.11 -23.24
N GLN A 212 -34.60 4.55 -22.25
CA GLN A 212 -35.96 5.01 -21.99
C GLN A 212 -35.99 5.69 -20.63
N ALA A 213 -35.81 7.01 -20.69
CA ALA A 213 -36.39 7.93 -19.73
C ALA A 213 -37.87 7.58 -19.53
N THR A 214 -38.15 6.65 -18.64
CA THR A 214 -39.43 6.64 -17.94
C THR A 214 -39.36 7.84 -17.04
N ASN A 215 -39.90 8.96 -17.54
CA ASN A 215 -40.20 10.21 -16.87
C ASN A 215 -40.36 10.07 -15.34
N LEU A 216 -39.23 10.04 -14.66
CA LEU A 216 -39.06 10.24 -13.23
C LEU A 216 -38.01 11.32 -13.18
N GLY A 217 -38.49 12.56 -13.16
CA GLY A 217 -37.63 13.75 -13.21
C GLY A 217 -36.48 13.63 -12.22
N SER A 218 -35.27 13.69 -12.76
CA SER A 218 -34.01 13.94 -12.04
C SER A 218 -33.69 13.01 -10.86
N PHE A 219 -33.44 11.73 -11.12
CA PHE A 219 -32.73 10.86 -10.16
C PHE A 219 -31.74 9.94 -10.87
N ILE A 220 -30.45 10.08 -10.57
CA ILE A 220 -29.39 9.11 -10.86
C ILE A 220 -29.06 8.46 -9.51
N PRO A 221 -29.32 7.15 -9.30
CA PRO A 221 -28.96 6.48 -8.06
C PRO A 221 -27.42 6.47 -7.89
N PRO A 222 -26.88 6.63 -6.67
CA PRO A 222 -25.43 6.56 -6.44
C PRO A 222 -24.86 5.17 -6.83
N LYS A 223 -23.60 5.12 -7.24
CA LYS A 223 -22.86 3.87 -7.47
C LYS A 223 -22.62 3.20 -6.11
N VAL A 224 -23.37 2.15 -5.82
CA VAL A 224 -23.25 1.41 -4.55
C VAL A 224 -22.47 0.13 -4.82
N ASN A 225 -21.35 -0.02 -4.13
CA ASN A 225 -20.55 -1.24 -4.18
C ASN A 225 -21.38 -2.41 -3.60
N THR A 226 -21.51 -3.51 -4.35
CA THR A 226 -22.29 -4.69 -3.94
C THR A 226 -21.76 -5.29 -2.63
N SER A 227 -20.45 -5.21 -2.38
CA SER A 227 -19.83 -5.65 -1.13
C SER A 227 -20.25 -4.81 0.08
N GLU A 228 -20.40 -3.50 -0.09
CA GLU A 228 -20.83 -2.60 0.99
C GLU A 228 -22.31 -2.77 1.32
N ALA A 229 -23.16 -2.91 0.29
CA ALA A 229 -24.59 -3.15 0.48
C ALA A 229 -24.88 -4.49 1.17
N LEU A 230 -24.13 -5.54 0.83
CA LEU A 230 -24.25 -6.83 1.51
C LEU A 230 -23.80 -6.73 2.98
N ASN A 231 -22.68 -6.05 3.25
CA ASN A 231 -22.22 -5.81 4.61
C ASN A 231 -23.23 -5.00 5.43
N LEU A 232 -23.85 -3.97 4.84
CA LEU A 232 -24.92 -3.22 5.48
C LEU A 232 -26.13 -4.11 5.76
N TRP A 233 -26.59 -4.90 4.79
CA TRP A 233 -27.71 -5.81 4.97
C TRP A 233 -27.44 -6.86 6.05
N ILE A 234 -26.23 -7.42 6.13
CA ILE A 234 -25.84 -8.39 7.16
C ILE A 234 -25.87 -7.72 8.55
N ASN A 235 -25.25 -6.54 8.67
CA ASN A 235 -25.00 -5.89 9.95
C ASN A 235 -26.15 -5.00 10.46
N THR A 236 -27.17 -4.74 9.64
CA THR A 236 -28.32 -3.89 9.99
C THR A 236 -29.66 -4.61 9.74
N GLY A 237 -30.77 -4.09 10.28
CA GLY A 237 -32.13 -4.62 10.00
C GLY A 237 -32.60 -5.82 10.84
N GLY A 238 -31.80 -6.29 11.81
CA GLY A 238 -32.13 -7.46 12.65
C GLY A 238 -31.68 -8.79 12.04
N LYS A 239 -31.67 -9.87 12.84
CA LYS A 239 -31.19 -11.20 12.39
C LYS A 239 -32.22 -11.96 11.53
N THR A 240 -33.49 -11.59 11.62
CA THR A 240 -34.59 -12.30 10.96
C THR A 240 -35.29 -11.45 9.90
N LEU A 241 -35.58 -12.05 8.75
CA LEU A 241 -36.52 -11.55 7.76
C LEU A 241 -37.90 -11.48 8.40
N LYS A 242 -38.51 -10.28 8.41
CA LYS A 242 -39.86 -10.06 8.97
C LYS A 242 -40.91 -10.91 8.27
N THR A 243 -40.72 -11.20 6.99
CA THR A 243 -41.53 -12.17 6.24
C THR A 243 -41.24 -13.58 6.75
N ARG A 244 -42.25 -14.23 7.34
CA ARG A 244 -42.19 -15.61 7.85
C ARG A 244 -41.20 -15.88 9.02
N ASN A 245 -40.59 -14.83 9.59
CA ASN A 245 -39.70 -14.88 10.75
C ASN A 245 -38.57 -15.92 10.61
N VAL A 246 -37.80 -15.80 9.53
CA VAL A 246 -36.67 -16.70 9.22
C VAL A 246 -35.34 -15.97 9.43
N ASP A 247 -34.28 -16.66 9.85
CA ASP A 247 -32.95 -16.07 9.87
C ASP A 247 -32.51 -15.74 8.44
N LYS A 248 -32.13 -14.47 8.21
CA LYS A 248 -31.86 -13.96 6.86
C LYS A 248 -30.59 -14.56 6.26
N MET A 249 -29.61 -14.92 7.08
CA MET A 249 -28.37 -15.56 6.63
C MET A 249 -28.54 -17.06 6.41
N ALA A 250 -29.37 -17.72 7.22
CA ALA A 250 -29.76 -19.11 6.99
C ALA A 250 -30.53 -19.24 5.66
N LEU A 251 -31.45 -18.31 5.36
CA LEU A 251 -32.14 -18.27 4.06
C LEU A 251 -31.18 -17.92 2.91
N TRP A 252 -30.25 -16.97 3.10
CA TRP A 252 -29.21 -16.63 2.12
C TRP A 252 -28.31 -17.81 1.75
N ARG A 253 -28.00 -18.68 2.72
CA ARG A 253 -27.20 -19.90 2.53
C ARG A 253 -28.04 -21.12 2.13
N ARG A 254 -29.36 -20.97 2.05
CA ARG A 254 -30.34 -22.02 1.73
C ARG A 254 -30.31 -23.20 2.69
N GLU A 255 -30.16 -22.94 3.98
CA GLU A 255 -30.24 -23.98 5.01
C GLU A 255 -31.65 -24.61 5.05
N ASP A 256 -31.73 -25.93 5.24
CA ASP A 256 -32.98 -26.70 5.11
C ASP A 256 -34.11 -26.16 6.00
N GLU A 257 -33.82 -25.80 7.25
CA GLU A 257 -34.79 -25.25 8.19
C GLU A 257 -35.36 -23.90 7.73
N ALA A 258 -34.54 -23.07 7.08
CA ALA A 258 -34.96 -21.79 6.52
C ALA A 258 -35.80 -21.98 5.25
N MET A 259 -35.40 -22.92 4.39
CA MET A 259 -36.13 -23.28 3.16
C MET A 259 -37.50 -23.90 3.46
N GLN A 260 -37.63 -24.69 4.53
CA GLN A 260 -38.92 -25.26 4.96
C GLN A 260 -39.94 -24.18 5.33
N LYS A 261 -39.51 -23.02 5.86
CA LYS A 261 -40.42 -21.87 6.12
C LYS A 261 -41.04 -21.31 4.85
N TYR A 262 -40.43 -21.55 3.69
CA TYR A 262 -40.94 -21.21 2.35
C TYR A 262 -41.56 -22.41 1.63
N GLY A 263 -41.88 -23.50 2.36
CA GLY A 263 -42.42 -24.72 1.75
C GLY A 263 -41.44 -25.37 0.75
N ASN A 264 -40.15 -25.10 0.90
CA ASN A 264 -39.09 -25.44 -0.06
C ASN A 264 -39.27 -24.83 -1.46
N ASP A 265 -40.12 -23.79 -1.62
CA ASP A 265 -40.22 -23.04 -2.87
C ASP A 265 -39.02 -22.09 -3.00
N LYS A 266 -38.07 -22.50 -3.84
CA LYS A 266 -36.86 -21.72 -4.16
C LYS A 266 -37.17 -20.34 -4.70
N SER A 267 -38.26 -20.20 -5.43
CA SER A 267 -38.64 -18.93 -6.06
C SER A 267 -39.15 -17.94 -5.03
N GLU A 268 -40.00 -18.40 -4.12
CA GLU A 268 -40.55 -17.55 -3.07
C GLU A 268 -39.47 -17.11 -2.07
N ALA A 269 -38.57 -18.03 -1.72
CA ALA A 269 -37.39 -17.74 -0.89
C ALA A 269 -36.46 -16.72 -1.56
N SER A 270 -36.19 -16.88 -2.86
CA SER A 270 -35.35 -15.95 -3.63
C SER A 270 -35.97 -14.56 -3.69
N PHE A 271 -37.28 -14.46 -3.95
CA PHE A 271 -37.97 -13.18 -3.99
C PHE A 271 -37.93 -12.44 -2.65
N ALA A 272 -38.05 -13.15 -1.52
CA ALA A 272 -37.98 -12.53 -0.19
C ALA A 272 -36.63 -11.83 0.05
N ILE A 273 -35.54 -12.47 -0.38
CA ILE A 273 -34.18 -11.92 -0.31
C ILE A 273 -34.01 -10.73 -1.26
N VAL A 274 -34.45 -10.87 -2.52
CA VAL A 274 -34.43 -9.78 -3.52
C VAL A 274 -35.18 -8.56 -3.01
N TYR A 275 -36.35 -8.76 -2.40
CA TYR A 275 -37.19 -7.69 -1.86
C TYR A 275 -36.53 -6.93 -0.72
N GLU A 276 -35.86 -7.63 0.20
CA GLU A 276 -35.17 -6.99 1.32
C GLU A 276 -33.90 -6.26 0.85
N LEU A 277 -33.09 -6.90 0.01
CA LEU A 277 -31.88 -6.29 -0.55
C LEU A 277 -32.17 -5.08 -1.43
N ALA A 278 -33.36 -5.02 -2.05
CA ALA A 278 -33.76 -3.85 -2.84
C ALA A 278 -33.73 -2.56 -2.03
N TYR A 279 -34.00 -2.61 -0.72
CA TYR A 279 -33.83 -1.46 0.17
C TYR A 279 -32.37 -0.99 0.23
N PHE A 280 -31.44 -1.92 0.48
CA PHE A 280 -30.02 -1.65 0.68
C PHE A 280 -29.30 -1.26 -0.61
N MET A 281 -29.87 -1.65 -1.75
CA MET A 281 -29.41 -1.25 -3.08
C MET A 281 -30.12 0.01 -3.60
N TRP A 282 -30.88 0.72 -2.76
CA TRP A 282 -31.67 1.89 -3.18
C TRP A 282 -32.54 1.65 -4.42
N ASP A 283 -33.15 0.47 -4.48
CA ASP A 283 -33.98 0.03 -5.60
C ASP A 283 -33.23 0.03 -6.96
N ASN A 284 -31.88 -0.06 -6.94
CA ASN A 284 -31.03 -0.16 -8.13
C ASN A 284 -31.04 -1.59 -8.71
N PRO A 285 -31.65 -1.81 -9.89
CA PRO A 285 -31.81 -3.14 -10.46
C PRO A 285 -30.49 -3.77 -10.91
N VAL A 286 -29.52 -2.97 -11.36
CA VAL A 286 -28.22 -3.45 -11.85
C VAL A 286 -27.36 -3.95 -10.70
N GLY A 287 -27.31 -3.17 -9.62
CA GLY A 287 -26.55 -3.56 -8.43
C GLY A 287 -27.17 -4.76 -7.71
N LEU A 288 -28.51 -4.86 -7.65
CA LEU A 288 -29.20 -6.06 -7.13
C LEU A 288 -28.87 -7.31 -7.92
N HIS A 289 -28.89 -7.20 -9.25
CA HIS A 289 -28.55 -8.32 -10.13
C HIS A 289 -27.09 -8.76 -9.92
N SER A 290 -26.16 -7.80 -9.90
CA SER A 290 -24.73 -8.08 -9.66
C SER A 290 -24.47 -8.71 -8.29
N LEU A 291 -25.14 -8.23 -7.24
CA LEU A 291 -24.99 -8.77 -5.89
C LEU A 291 -25.46 -10.24 -5.79
N ILE A 292 -26.57 -10.57 -6.44
CA ILE A 292 -27.17 -11.91 -6.36
C ILE A 292 -26.42 -12.91 -7.26
N VAL A 293 -26.07 -12.50 -8.48
CA VAL A 293 -25.41 -13.39 -9.46
C VAL A 293 -23.96 -13.68 -9.07
N ASN A 294 -23.25 -12.72 -8.47
CA ASN A 294 -21.86 -12.93 -8.06
C ASN A 294 -21.72 -13.65 -6.70
N ASN A 295 -22.81 -14.13 -6.09
CA ASN A 295 -22.76 -14.81 -4.81
C ASN A 295 -22.67 -16.33 -4.94
N ARG A 296 -21.58 -16.91 -4.40
CA ARG A 296 -21.28 -18.35 -4.44
C ARG A 296 -22.40 -19.26 -3.89
N PHE A 297 -23.16 -18.83 -2.88
CA PHE A 297 -24.17 -19.69 -2.23
C PHE A 297 -25.38 -19.98 -3.12
N TRP A 298 -25.64 -19.13 -4.11
CA TRP A 298 -26.70 -19.32 -5.10
C TRP A 298 -26.20 -20.00 -6.39
N ASN A 299 -24.88 -20.16 -6.52
CA ASN A 299 -24.21 -20.71 -7.71
C ASN A 299 -23.72 -22.15 -7.49
N GLU A 300 -23.23 -22.52 -6.31
CA GLU A 300 -22.58 -23.84 -6.13
C GLU A 300 -23.53 -25.04 -5.99
N GLN A 301 -24.79 -24.87 -5.56
CA GLN A 301 -25.67 -26.02 -5.27
C GLN A 301 -26.57 -26.49 -6.42
N ASP A 302 -26.91 -25.63 -7.39
CA ASP A 302 -27.77 -25.96 -8.54
C ASP A 302 -27.81 -24.89 -9.66
N ASN A 303 -26.99 -23.83 -9.58
CA ASN A 303 -27.02 -22.67 -10.49
C ASN A 303 -28.43 -22.09 -10.72
N TYR A 304 -29.34 -22.19 -9.74
CA TYR A 304 -30.75 -21.87 -9.94
C TYR A 304 -30.98 -20.45 -10.45
N MET A 305 -30.26 -19.45 -9.93
CA MET A 305 -30.45 -18.04 -10.31
C MET A 305 -29.78 -17.67 -11.64
N ILE A 306 -28.67 -18.34 -11.98
CA ILE A 306 -28.00 -18.22 -13.28
C ILE A 306 -28.89 -18.83 -14.38
N ASN A 307 -29.41 -20.03 -14.14
CA ASN A 307 -30.29 -20.75 -15.07
C ASN A 307 -31.68 -20.10 -15.22
N ASN A 308 -32.08 -19.25 -14.26
CA ASN A 308 -33.35 -18.53 -14.27
C ASN A 308 -33.15 -16.99 -14.29
N ALA A 309 -32.15 -16.49 -15.02
CA ALA A 309 -31.85 -15.06 -15.13
C ALA A 309 -33.08 -14.19 -15.51
N LYS A 310 -33.96 -14.70 -16.40
CA LYS A 310 -35.23 -14.03 -16.74
C LYS A 310 -36.16 -13.88 -15.53
N ARG A 311 -36.16 -14.85 -14.62
CA ARG A 311 -36.95 -14.84 -13.39
C ARG A 311 -36.37 -13.90 -12.35
N LEU A 312 -35.05 -13.91 -12.16
CA LEU A 312 -34.37 -12.94 -11.29
C LEU A 312 -34.67 -11.49 -11.73
N LYS A 313 -34.62 -11.23 -13.05
CA LYS A 313 -35.01 -9.93 -13.61
C LYS A 313 -36.46 -9.55 -13.26
N HIS A 314 -37.39 -10.50 -13.41
CA HIS A 314 -38.79 -10.31 -13.04
C HIS A 314 -38.94 -10.02 -11.54
N ASP A 315 -38.23 -10.75 -10.68
CA ASP A 315 -38.30 -10.64 -9.23
C ASP A 315 -37.71 -9.30 -8.73
N ILE A 316 -36.60 -8.83 -9.31
CA ILE A 316 -36.05 -7.49 -9.05
C ILE A 316 -37.08 -6.41 -9.42
N GLN A 317 -37.67 -6.51 -10.60
CA GLN A 317 -38.65 -5.53 -11.07
C GLN A 317 -39.91 -5.54 -10.19
N LYS A 318 -40.37 -6.72 -9.81
CA LYS A 318 -41.51 -6.91 -8.92
C LYS A 318 -41.23 -6.31 -7.53
N ALA A 319 -40.06 -6.56 -6.96
CA ALA A 319 -39.65 -6.02 -5.67
C ALA A 319 -39.64 -4.48 -5.67
N ILE A 320 -38.99 -3.87 -6.67
CA ILE A 320 -38.94 -2.42 -6.84
C ILE A 320 -40.37 -1.86 -6.98
N ASN A 321 -41.22 -2.48 -7.81
CA ASN A 321 -42.60 -2.04 -8.04
C ASN A 321 -43.48 -2.14 -6.78
N GLU A 322 -43.35 -3.21 -5.99
CA GLU A 322 -44.07 -3.36 -4.72
C GLU A 322 -43.59 -2.35 -3.67
N ARG A 323 -42.28 -2.04 -3.64
CA ARG A 323 -41.73 -0.96 -2.82
C ARG A 323 -42.22 0.42 -3.26
N LYS A 324 -42.41 0.66 -4.58
CA LYS A 324 -43.08 1.86 -5.11
C LYS A 324 -44.53 1.96 -4.64
N ARG A 325 -45.31 0.89 -4.80
CA ARG A 325 -46.75 0.86 -4.45
C ARG A 325 -47.02 1.00 -2.97
N SER A 326 -46.14 0.47 -2.11
CA SER A 326 -46.29 0.54 -0.65
C SER A 326 -45.91 1.90 -0.05
N GLY A 327 -45.56 2.90 -0.87
CA GLY A 327 -45.14 4.23 -0.40
C GLY A 327 -43.80 4.22 0.34
N LYS A 328 -43.07 3.10 0.30
CA LYS A 328 -41.76 2.90 0.95
C LYS A 328 -40.58 3.20 0.01
N LEU A 329 -40.84 3.89 -1.11
CA LEU A 329 -39.77 4.53 -1.86
C LEU A 329 -39.17 5.62 -0.98
N TYR A 330 -37.85 5.78 -1.06
CA TYR A 330 -37.19 6.90 -0.41
C TYR A 330 -37.83 8.23 -0.89
N GLN A 331 -38.60 8.89 -0.02
CA GLN A 331 -39.21 10.19 -0.29
C GLN A 331 -38.35 11.29 0.33
N ARG A 332 -37.88 12.20 -0.52
CA ARG A 332 -37.20 13.44 -0.13
C ARG A 332 -38.19 14.36 0.62
N PRO A 333 -37.80 15.06 1.70
CA PRO A 333 -38.66 16.09 2.28
C PRO A 333 -38.87 17.23 1.27
N ALA A 334 -40.13 17.63 1.07
CA ALA A 334 -40.53 18.66 0.11
C ALA A 334 -39.86 20.01 0.42
N SER A 335 -39.28 20.62 -0.61
CA SER A 335 -38.70 21.96 -0.55
C SER A 335 -39.79 23.02 -0.36
N GLN A 336 -39.84 23.65 0.81
CA GLN A 336 -40.49 24.95 0.96
C GLN A 336 -39.67 26.03 0.25
N SER A 337 -40.39 26.82 -0.53
CA SER A 337 -40.00 28.08 -1.16
C SER A 337 -39.08 28.94 -0.30
N ILE A 338 -37.89 29.31 -0.80
CA ILE A 338 -37.16 30.48 -0.31
C ILE A 338 -36.57 31.25 -1.50
N GLY A 339 -37.47 31.93 -2.23
CA GLY A 339 -37.19 33.29 -2.66
C GLY A 339 -37.69 34.22 -1.56
N LYS A 340 -36.82 34.52 -0.59
CA LYS A 340 -36.82 35.59 0.42
C LYS A 340 -36.37 35.05 1.78
N GLN A 341 -35.15 35.41 2.14
CA GLN A 341 -34.57 35.40 3.49
C GLN A 341 -34.64 34.06 4.24
N VAL A 342 -33.49 33.38 4.35
CA VAL A 342 -32.86 32.97 5.62
C VAL A 342 -31.63 32.13 5.26
N ALA A 343 -30.52 32.43 5.93
CA ALA A 343 -29.27 31.72 5.84
C ALA A 343 -29.38 30.24 6.27
N SER A 344 -28.34 29.47 5.92
CA SER A 344 -27.93 28.19 6.54
C SER A 344 -28.74 26.91 6.22
N ASN A 345 -28.14 26.10 5.34
CA ASN A 345 -27.76 24.68 5.52
C ASN A 345 -28.17 23.76 4.35
N LYS A 346 -27.29 23.68 3.34
CA LYS A 346 -27.24 22.61 2.34
C LYS A 346 -26.45 21.43 2.93
N VAL A 347 -27.03 20.22 2.92
CA VAL A 347 -26.26 18.99 3.17
C VAL A 347 -25.59 18.59 1.86
N GLU A 348 -24.27 18.81 1.80
CA GLU A 348 -23.37 18.58 0.68
C GLU A 348 -23.08 17.07 0.51
N SER A 349 -23.10 16.53 -0.72
CA SER A 349 -22.88 15.09 -0.98
C SER A 349 -21.42 14.68 -0.70
N GLU A 350 -21.13 13.41 -0.38
CA GLU A 350 -19.75 13.00 -0.04
C GLU A 350 -18.76 13.11 -1.22
N GLU A 351 -19.21 12.88 -2.45
CA GLU A 351 -18.38 13.12 -3.65
C GLU A 351 -18.16 14.61 -3.91
N GLU A 352 -19.17 15.47 -3.71
CA GLU A 352 -18.96 16.93 -3.78
C GLU A 352 -18.10 17.44 -2.63
N LYS A 353 -18.26 16.92 -1.41
CA LYS A 353 -17.37 17.20 -0.28
C LYS A 353 -15.95 16.76 -0.57
N ARG A 354 -15.76 15.58 -1.18
CA ARG A 354 -14.43 15.07 -1.56
C ARG A 354 -13.82 15.90 -2.68
N HIS A 355 -14.56 16.20 -3.75
CA HIS A 355 -14.08 17.02 -4.85
C HIS A 355 -13.78 18.45 -4.39
N LYS A 356 -14.64 19.05 -3.57
CA LYS A 356 -14.42 20.37 -2.97
C LYS A 356 -13.24 20.38 -2.00
N SER A 357 -13.09 19.34 -1.17
CA SER A 357 -11.92 19.14 -0.31
C SER A 357 -10.62 19.00 -1.12
N MET A 358 -10.63 18.20 -2.20
CA MET A 358 -9.47 18.05 -3.09
C MET A 358 -9.16 19.34 -3.85
N LEU A 359 -10.17 20.08 -4.32
CA LEU A 359 -10.01 21.40 -4.94
C LEU A 359 -9.43 22.42 -3.96
N GLU A 360 -9.85 22.38 -2.70
CA GLU A 360 -9.33 23.25 -1.64
C GLU A 360 -7.89 22.90 -1.26
N GLN A 361 -7.54 21.60 -1.23
CA GLN A 361 -6.15 21.15 -1.06
C GLN A 361 -5.28 21.45 -2.28
N TYR A 362 -5.83 21.45 -3.49
CA TYR A 362 -5.10 21.75 -4.74
C TYR A 362 -4.92 23.25 -4.96
N LYS A 363 -5.84 24.09 -4.46
CA LYS A 363 -5.69 25.54 -4.49
C LYS A 363 -4.48 25.95 -3.67
N GLY A 364 -3.51 26.59 -4.33
CA GLY A 364 -2.24 26.95 -3.70
C GLY A 364 -1.27 25.78 -3.55
N ALA A 365 -1.54 24.59 -4.11
CA ALA A 365 -0.59 23.47 -4.10
C ALA A 365 0.59 23.67 -5.07
N ASN A 366 0.52 24.67 -5.95
CA ASN A 366 1.63 25.00 -6.83
C ASN A 366 2.83 25.45 -5.97
N ALA A 367 4.04 25.00 -6.32
CA ALA A 367 5.23 25.29 -5.53
C ALA A 367 5.59 26.79 -5.48
N LYS A 368 5.23 27.57 -6.51
CA LYS A 368 5.45 29.02 -6.60
C LYS A 368 4.58 29.79 -5.60
N ASP A 369 3.35 29.36 -5.36
CA ASP A 369 2.43 29.99 -4.42
C ASP A 369 2.92 29.82 -2.97
N ASN A 370 3.67 28.75 -2.69
CA ASN A 370 4.26 28.45 -1.39
C ASN A 370 5.71 28.93 -1.23
N ILE A 371 6.31 29.58 -2.25
CA ILE A 371 7.74 29.90 -2.22
C ILE A 371 8.06 30.95 -1.15
N ASN A 372 7.14 31.90 -0.93
CA ASN A 372 7.30 32.90 0.11
C ASN A 372 7.16 32.28 1.50
N ASP A 373 6.17 31.40 1.71
CA ASP A 373 6.02 30.65 2.96
C ASP A 373 7.23 29.76 3.25
N PHE A 374 7.84 29.18 2.21
CA PHE A 374 9.08 28.42 2.32
C PHE A 374 10.27 29.31 2.71
N ILE A 375 10.42 30.48 2.06
CA ILE A 375 11.48 31.45 2.38
C ILE A 375 11.30 32.01 3.79
N ASP A 376 10.07 32.36 4.17
CA ASP A 376 9.72 32.81 5.52
C ASP A 376 9.96 31.69 6.53
N GLY A 377 9.69 30.43 6.17
CA GLY A 377 10.00 29.26 6.99
C GLY A 377 11.50 29.07 7.24
N ILE A 378 12.36 29.35 6.25
CA ILE A 378 13.82 29.37 6.41
C ILE A 378 14.23 30.48 7.38
N ASN A 379 13.67 31.68 7.23
CA ASN A 379 14.05 32.86 8.01
C ASN A 379 13.51 32.84 9.44
N ASN A 380 12.32 32.29 9.66
CA ASN A 380 11.63 32.23 10.96
C ASN A 380 12.03 31.02 11.82
N LYS A 381 13.00 30.19 11.38
CA LYS A 381 13.30 28.88 12.00
C LYS A 381 12.03 28.04 12.19
N ALA A 382 11.08 28.10 11.25
CA ALA A 382 9.80 27.40 11.35
C ALA A 382 9.93 25.87 11.25
N ASN A 383 11.11 25.35 10.85
CA ASN A 383 11.45 23.96 11.06
C ASN A 383 11.75 23.75 12.54
N THR A 384 10.92 22.94 13.20
CA THR A 384 11.16 22.43 14.57
C THR A 384 12.65 22.10 14.72
N PRO A 385 13.38 22.77 15.64
CA PRO A 385 14.79 22.51 15.81
C PRO A 385 14.99 21.02 16.11
N PRO A 386 16.09 20.42 15.61
CA PRO A 386 16.36 19.02 15.88
C PRO A 386 16.39 18.80 17.39
N THR A 387 15.74 17.72 17.83
CA THR A 387 15.69 17.31 19.23
C THR A 387 16.90 16.44 19.50
N SER A 388 17.77 16.88 20.41
CA SER A 388 18.93 16.11 20.83
C SER A 388 18.51 14.74 21.37
N THR A 389 19.25 13.71 21.00
CA THR A 389 19.11 12.35 21.57
C THR A 389 19.77 12.23 22.95
N GLY A 390 20.56 13.24 23.34
CA GLY A 390 21.48 13.20 24.48
C GLY A 390 22.74 12.38 24.23
N PHE A 391 22.97 11.93 22.99
CA PHE A 391 24.16 11.21 22.54
C PHE A 391 24.88 12.08 21.49
N PRO A 392 25.97 12.80 21.86
CA PRO A 392 26.62 13.77 20.98
C PRO A 392 27.09 13.22 19.62
N LEU A 393 27.72 12.05 19.56
CA LEU A 393 28.15 11.43 18.30
C LEU A 393 26.95 11.03 17.44
N PHE A 394 25.87 10.57 18.08
CA PHE A 394 24.64 10.25 17.38
C PHE A 394 23.93 11.48 16.83
N ASP A 395 23.85 12.56 17.61
CA ASP A 395 23.32 13.83 17.17
C ASP A 395 24.14 14.41 16.00
N GLU A 396 25.47 14.27 16.01
CA GLU A 396 26.32 14.65 14.88
C GLU A 396 25.94 13.88 13.61
N VAL A 397 25.76 12.56 13.70
CA VAL A 397 25.34 11.73 12.57
C VAL A 397 23.94 12.09 12.07
N LEU A 398 23.04 12.52 12.98
CA LEU A 398 21.70 13.02 12.65
C LEU A 398 21.67 14.51 12.23
N SER A 399 22.82 15.16 12.06
CA SER A 399 22.92 16.58 11.70
C SER A 399 22.27 17.51 12.75
N GLY A 400 22.61 17.28 14.01
CA GLY A 400 22.21 18.08 15.18
C GLY A 400 21.10 17.47 16.02
N GLY A 401 20.69 16.21 15.77
CA GLY A 401 19.65 15.50 16.52
C GLY A 401 18.46 15.05 15.66
N MET A 402 17.44 14.47 16.30
CA MET A 402 16.25 13.92 15.66
C MET A 402 15.35 15.02 15.09
N ARG A 403 14.78 14.78 13.91
CA ARG A 403 13.82 15.69 13.26
C ARG A 403 12.46 15.02 13.16
N GLU A 404 11.46 15.77 12.67
CA GLU A 404 10.18 15.17 12.31
C GLU A 404 10.42 13.99 11.35
N GLY A 405 9.90 12.85 11.73
CA GLY A 405 10.05 11.61 10.99
C GLY A 405 9.81 10.39 11.86
N LEU A 406 9.85 9.24 11.19
CA LEU A 406 9.80 7.93 11.81
C LEU A 406 11.23 7.37 11.86
N THR A 407 11.76 7.27 13.08
CA THR A 407 13.01 6.58 13.38
C THR A 407 12.68 5.18 13.89
N VAL A 408 13.20 4.15 13.24
CA VAL A 408 12.99 2.75 13.66
C VAL A 408 14.29 2.18 14.21
N ILE A 409 14.22 1.57 15.39
CA ILE A 409 15.35 0.91 16.05
C ILE A 409 15.09 -0.61 16.05
N GLY A 410 15.97 -1.36 15.37
CA GLY A 410 16.01 -2.81 15.39
C GLY A 410 17.20 -3.35 16.16
N ALA A 411 17.03 -4.47 16.85
CA ALA A 411 18.13 -5.20 17.45
C ALA A 411 17.71 -6.65 17.71
N ILE A 412 18.69 -7.55 17.81
CA ILE A 412 18.44 -8.86 18.41
C ILE A 412 18.03 -8.67 19.89
N SER A 413 17.36 -9.67 20.45
CA SER A 413 16.98 -9.62 21.86
C SER A 413 18.20 -9.40 22.76
N SER A 414 18.00 -8.71 23.88
CA SER A 414 19.01 -8.41 24.89
C SER A 414 20.06 -7.34 24.56
N LEU A 415 20.12 -6.76 23.36
CA LEU A 415 21.05 -5.65 23.06
C LEU A 415 20.61 -4.28 23.58
N GLY A 416 19.49 -4.20 24.31
CA GLY A 416 19.05 -2.96 24.93
C GLY A 416 18.24 -2.02 24.03
N LYS A 417 17.53 -2.52 23.02
CA LYS A 417 16.64 -1.71 22.14
C LYS A 417 15.69 -0.78 22.91
N THR A 418 14.94 -1.33 23.87
CA THR A 418 14.05 -0.57 24.75
C THR A 418 14.84 0.40 25.62
N THR A 419 15.96 -0.05 26.17
CA THR A 419 16.80 0.77 27.04
C THR A 419 17.39 1.98 26.31
N MET A 420 17.83 1.82 25.06
CA MET A 420 18.32 2.92 24.23
C MET A 420 17.20 3.92 23.93
N ALA A 421 16.03 3.45 23.48
CA ALA A 421 14.88 4.32 23.23
C ALA A 421 14.44 5.06 24.50
N GLN A 422 14.45 4.37 25.65
CA GLN A 422 14.13 4.95 26.94
C GLN A 422 15.18 5.96 27.40
N GLN A 423 16.47 5.72 27.16
CA GLN A 423 17.50 6.70 27.49
C GLN A 423 17.40 7.96 26.64
N ILE A 424 17.10 7.81 25.35
CA ILE A 424 16.76 8.95 24.50
C ILE A 424 15.53 9.69 25.06
N ALA A 425 14.48 8.97 25.46
CA ALA A 425 13.30 9.59 26.08
C ALA A 425 13.63 10.38 27.35
N ASP A 426 14.43 9.82 28.26
CA ASP A 426 14.87 10.49 29.49
C ASP A 426 15.68 11.76 29.16
N ASN A 427 16.63 11.67 28.21
CA ASN A 427 17.44 12.81 27.77
C ASN A 427 16.57 13.93 27.14
N VAL A 428 15.57 13.56 26.33
CA VAL A 428 14.62 14.51 25.74
C VAL A 428 13.79 15.20 26.83
N ALA A 429 13.31 14.44 27.81
CA ALA A 429 12.56 14.98 28.94
C ALA A 429 13.41 15.92 29.81
N GLN A 430 14.67 15.58 30.06
CA GLN A 430 15.62 16.45 30.76
C GLN A 430 15.88 17.77 30.02
N SER A 431 15.75 17.79 28.68
CA SER A 431 15.82 19.03 27.89
C SER A 431 14.55 19.91 27.98
N GLY A 432 13.54 19.47 28.74
CA GLY A 432 12.26 20.17 28.93
C GLY A 432 11.23 19.89 27.84
N ARG A 433 11.42 18.84 27.02
CA ARG A 433 10.50 18.46 25.94
C ARG A 433 9.71 17.21 26.32
N ASP A 434 8.40 17.28 26.11
CA ASP A 434 7.51 16.18 26.46
C ASP A 434 7.75 14.92 25.59
N VAL A 435 7.67 13.76 26.23
CA VAL A 435 7.74 12.45 25.61
C VAL A 435 6.48 11.65 25.92
N LEU A 436 5.85 11.12 24.88
CA LEU A 436 4.75 10.17 24.98
C LEU A 436 5.29 8.76 24.71
N PHE A 437 5.42 7.96 25.77
CA PHE A 437 5.94 6.60 25.70
C PHE A 437 4.78 5.59 25.70
N ILE A 438 4.55 4.96 24.55
CA ILE A 438 3.55 3.91 24.36
C ILE A 438 4.22 2.56 24.60
N SER A 439 3.95 1.97 25.76
CA SER A 439 4.50 0.67 26.15
C SER A 439 3.48 -0.44 25.95
N LEU A 440 3.77 -1.36 25.03
CA LEU A 440 2.90 -2.49 24.68
C LEU A 440 3.36 -3.79 25.36
N GLU A 441 4.60 -3.84 25.83
CA GLU A 441 5.20 -5.02 26.48
C GLU A 441 5.40 -4.80 27.99
N MET A 442 5.96 -3.64 28.37
CA MET A 442 6.41 -3.38 29.74
C MET A 442 5.43 -2.52 30.55
N ALA A 443 5.41 -2.73 31.86
CA ALA A 443 4.66 -1.87 32.77
C ALA A 443 5.39 -0.53 33.00
N ARG A 444 4.64 0.51 33.32
CA ARG A 444 5.10 1.85 33.71
C ARG A 444 6.08 1.78 34.87
N SER A 445 5.77 0.99 35.89
CA SER A 445 6.66 0.81 37.05
C SER A 445 8.00 0.20 36.66
N GLU A 446 8.01 -0.70 35.68
CA GLU A 446 9.23 -1.31 35.15
C GLU A 446 10.07 -0.27 34.40
N LEU A 447 9.44 0.51 33.51
CA LEU A 447 10.12 1.62 32.81
C LEU A 447 10.67 2.64 33.81
N MET A 448 9.86 3.16 34.73
CA MET A 448 10.33 4.09 35.77
C MET A 448 11.51 3.51 36.56
N SER A 449 11.46 2.22 36.93
CA SER A 449 12.56 1.58 37.65
C SER A 449 13.85 1.48 36.84
N LYS A 450 13.79 1.40 35.50
CA LYS A 450 14.97 1.46 34.62
C LYS A 450 15.60 2.85 34.60
N SER A 451 14.79 3.91 34.50
CA SER A 451 15.30 5.29 34.58
C SER A 451 15.92 5.58 35.94
N ILE A 452 15.24 5.23 37.05
CA ILE A 452 15.77 5.44 38.41
C ILE A 452 17.04 4.61 38.65
N SER A 453 17.07 3.36 38.17
CA SER A 453 18.26 2.51 38.20
C SER A 453 19.45 3.20 37.52
N ARG A 454 19.22 3.84 36.36
CA ARG A 454 20.26 4.62 35.67
C ARG A 454 20.69 5.85 36.48
N GLU A 455 19.75 6.60 37.04
CA GLU A 455 20.07 7.76 37.90
C GLU A 455 20.92 7.37 39.12
N THR A 456 20.73 6.17 39.70
CA THR A 456 21.64 5.72 40.78
C THR A 456 23.06 5.48 40.29
N LEU A 457 23.25 5.02 39.06
CA LEU A 457 24.57 4.87 38.47
C LEU A 457 25.20 6.24 38.20
N LEU A 458 24.44 7.16 37.59
CA LEU A 458 24.91 8.51 37.28
C LEU A 458 25.33 9.25 38.56
N GLU A 459 24.51 9.21 39.61
CA GLU A 459 24.84 9.79 40.91
C GLU A 459 26.14 9.21 41.49
N VAL A 460 26.35 7.89 41.35
CA VAL A 460 27.60 7.25 41.80
C VAL A 460 28.79 7.71 40.97
N LEU A 461 28.65 7.78 39.64
CA LEU A 461 29.74 8.18 38.74
C LEU A 461 30.12 9.66 38.92
N GLU A 462 29.15 10.55 39.05
CA GLU A 462 29.36 12.00 39.23
C GLU A 462 30.05 12.34 40.56
N ASN A 463 29.91 11.47 41.56
CA ASN A 463 30.52 11.62 42.88
C ASN A 463 31.75 10.70 43.11
N ASP A 464 32.33 10.15 42.03
CA ASP A 464 33.49 9.24 42.08
C ASP A 464 33.31 8.04 43.05
N GLY A 465 32.08 7.55 43.18
CA GLY A 465 31.71 6.45 44.07
C GLY A 465 31.95 5.05 43.49
N ASP A 466 31.88 4.02 44.34
CA ASP A 466 31.94 2.63 43.88
C ASP A 466 30.64 2.24 43.15
N ILE A 467 30.75 1.89 41.86
CA ILE A 467 29.66 1.43 40.99
C ILE A 467 28.84 0.29 41.64
N ARG A 468 29.43 -0.51 42.52
CA ARG A 468 28.70 -1.57 43.27
C ARG A 468 27.58 -1.02 44.16
N ASN A 469 27.61 0.26 44.49
CA ASN A 469 26.56 0.91 45.27
C ASN A 469 25.32 1.21 44.43
N ALA A 470 25.46 1.42 43.12
CA ALA A 470 24.35 1.64 42.20
C ALA A 470 23.37 0.45 42.23
N LYS A 471 22.10 0.74 41.92
CA LYS A 471 21.01 -0.22 42.08
C LYS A 471 20.42 -0.60 40.74
N THR A 472 20.23 -1.90 40.55
CA THR A 472 19.51 -2.44 39.39
C THR A 472 18.02 -2.14 39.51
N SER A 473 17.27 -2.23 38.41
CA SER A 473 15.80 -2.05 38.41
C SER A 473 15.07 -2.92 39.44
N ILE A 474 15.49 -4.18 39.61
CA ILE A 474 14.96 -5.07 40.65
C ILE A 474 15.38 -4.59 42.04
N GLY A 475 16.60 -4.07 42.19
CA GLY A 475 17.04 -3.46 43.46
C GLY A 475 16.20 -2.25 43.87
N ILE A 476 15.69 -1.49 42.91
CA ILE A 476 14.78 -0.36 43.18
C ILE A 476 13.39 -0.83 43.60
N THR A 477 12.84 -1.86 42.94
CA THR A 477 11.43 -2.26 43.08
C THR A 477 11.18 -3.33 44.15
N ASP A 478 12.19 -4.15 44.49
CA ASP A 478 12.06 -5.24 45.45
C ASP A 478 12.07 -4.73 46.90
N ALA A 479 10.87 -4.64 47.48
CA ALA A 479 10.66 -4.21 48.86
C ALA A 479 11.40 -5.06 49.90
N SER A 480 11.69 -6.33 49.61
CA SER A 480 12.43 -7.21 50.54
C SER A 480 13.91 -6.79 50.63
N LYS A 481 14.51 -6.39 49.52
CA LYS A 481 15.88 -5.85 49.47
C LYS A 481 15.95 -4.47 50.10
N HIS A 482 14.94 -3.64 49.86
CA HIS A 482 14.89 -2.28 50.39
C HIS A 482 14.94 -2.21 51.92
N LYS A 483 14.38 -3.21 52.62
CA LYS A 483 14.48 -3.32 54.09
C LYS A 483 15.93 -3.45 54.56
N ASN A 484 16.72 -4.26 53.85
CA ASN A 484 18.09 -4.61 54.20
C ASN A 484 19.14 -3.60 53.71
N TYR A 485 18.75 -2.60 52.91
CA TYR A 485 19.65 -1.54 52.48
C TYR A 485 20.11 -0.65 53.64
N SER A 486 21.40 -0.33 53.62
CA SER A 486 22.05 0.64 54.48
C SER A 486 21.45 2.05 54.31
N LYS A 487 21.81 2.95 55.22
CA LYS A 487 21.35 4.35 55.15
C LYS A 487 21.84 5.04 53.87
N ASP A 488 23.08 4.76 53.45
CA ASP A 488 23.68 5.36 52.26
C ASP A 488 23.03 4.84 50.98
N GLU A 489 22.72 3.54 50.91
CA GLU A 489 21.98 2.97 49.77
C GLU A 489 20.57 3.55 49.64
N LYS A 490 19.87 3.73 50.77
CA LYS A 490 18.55 4.38 50.77
C LYS A 490 18.65 5.85 50.36
N LYS A 491 19.69 6.55 50.80
CA LYS A 491 19.96 7.94 50.39
C LYS A 491 20.23 8.03 48.89
N LEU A 492 21.03 7.11 48.32
CA LEU A 492 21.31 7.04 46.90
C LEU A 492 20.00 6.85 46.09
N ILE A 493 19.15 5.90 46.50
CA ILE A 493 17.86 5.66 45.84
C ILE A 493 16.98 6.92 45.90
N ASN A 494 16.88 7.56 47.06
CA ASN A 494 16.08 8.78 47.20
C ASN A 494 16.62 9.92 46.32
N THR A 495 17.93 10.09 46.26
CA THR A 495 18.58 11.11 45.40
C THR A 495 18.27 10.84 43.92
N ALA A 496 18.36 9.57 43.49
CA ALA A 496 18.00 9.17 42.13
C ALA A 496 16.50 9.37 41.82
N ILE A 497 15.61 9.15 42.78
CA ILE A 497 14.18 9.45 42.65
C ILE A 497 13.96 10.96 42.52
N GLU A 498 14.66 11.77 43.32
CA GLU A 498 14.58 13.24 43.25
C GLU A 498 15.03 13.73 41.87
N ARG A 499 16.19 13.28 41.38
CA ARG A 499 16.70 13.56 40.02
C ARG A 499 15.71 13.13 38.93
N TYR A 500 15.18 11.91 39.01
CA TYR A 500 14.16 11.43 38.07
C TYR A 500 12.92 12.34 38.10
N ASN A 501 12.47 12.74 39.29
CA ASN A 501 11.27 13.56 39.47
C ASN A 501 11.41 14.98 38.88
N GLU A 502 12.63 15.50 38.72
CA GLU A 502 12.87 16.81 38.08
C GLU A 502 12.40 16.85 36.63
N TYR A 503 12.52 15.73 35.90
CA TYR A 503 12.14 15.64 34.49
C TYR A 503 10.96 14.68 34.21
N ALA A 504 10.56 13.85 35.17
CA ALA A 504 9.46 12.89 35.02
C ALA A 504 8.12 13.55 34.65
N GLY A 505 7.93 14.84 34.99
CA GLY A 505 6.77 15.63 34.57
C GLY A 505 6.62 15.76 33.05
N HIS A 506 7.70 15.53 32.30
CA HIS A 506 7.74 15.54 30.83
C HIS A 506 7.59 14.13 30.22
N ILE A 507 7.43 13.06 31.01
CA ILE A 507 7.33 11.68 30.50
C ILE A 507 5.92 11.12 30.74
N TYR A 508 5.20 10.87 29.66
CA TYR A 508 3.83 10.37 29.66
C TYR A 508 3.82 8.90 29.22
N ILE A 509 3.70 7.98 30.18
CA ILE A 509 3.74 6.54 29.90
C ILE A 509 2.32 5.97 29.80
N VAL A 510 1.97 5.48 28.60
CA VAL A 510 0.71 4.80 28.30
C VAL A 510 0.97 3.29 28.19
N GLU A 511 0.44 2.54 29.14
CA GLU A 511 0.48 1.08 29.13
C GLU A 511 -0.68 0.55 28.29
N ALA A 512 -0.38 -0.18 27.23
CA ALA A 512 -1.41 -0.64 26.30
C ALA A 512 -1.06 -2.03 25.73
N PHE A 513 -1.14 -3.08 26.55
CA PHE A 513 -0.85 -4.49 26.22
C PHE A 513 -1.62 -5.02 24.98
N GLY A 514 -1.20 -4.65 23.76
CA GLY A 514 -1.81 -5.02 22.48
C GLY A 514 -3.15 -4.34 22.15
N GLN A 515 -3.55 -3.30 22.91
CA GLN A 515 -4.90 -2.69 22.77
C GLN A 515 -4.93 -1.41 21.93
N ILE A 516 -3.77 -0.87 21.56
CA ILE A 516 -3.64 0.44 20.93
C ILE A 516 -3.12 0.32 19.50
N GLY A 517 -3.80 0.97 18.55
CA GLY A 517 -3.38 1.11 17.16
C GLY A 517 -2.82 2.50 16.86
N PHE A 518 -2.37 2.74 15.64
CA PHE A 518 -1.80 4.05 15.28
C PHE A 518 -2.83 5.19 15.35
N GLN A 519 -4.13 4.91 15.14
CA GLN A 519 -5.20 5.89 15.29
C GLN A 519 -5.35 6.37 16.74
N ASP A 520 -5.21 5.47 17.71
CA ASP A 520 -5.25 5.83 19.12
C ASP A 520 -4.00 6.64 19.50
N VAL A 521 -2.82 6.30 18.97
CA VAL A 521 -1.59 7.10 19.11
C VAL A 521 -1.81 8.52 18.58
N ARG A 522 -2.46 8.66 17.41
CA ARG A 522 -2.81 9.97 16.85
C ARG A 522 -3.66 10.79 17.81
N GLU A 523 -4.69 10.18 18.39
CA GLU A 523 -5.59 10.87 19.33
C GLU A 523 -4.85 11.26 20.61
N LEU A 524 -3.96 10.41 21.13
CA LEU A 524 -3.13 10.76 22.30
C LEU A 524 -2.19 11.94 22.03
N VAL A 525 -1.54 11.96 20.85
CA VAL A 525 -0.68 13.09 20.43
C VAL A 525 -1.51 14.37 20.32
N LYS A 526 -2.71 14.29 19.75
CA LYS A 526 -3.64 15.42 19.65
C LYS A 526 -4.07 15.93 21.02
N ILE A 527 -4.52 15.05 21.92
CA ILE A 527 -4.91 15.40 23.29
C ILE A 527 -3.73 16.06 24.02
N HIS A 528 -2.51 15.55 23.86
CA HIS A 528 -1.32 16.15 24.45
C HIS A 528 -1.09 17.56 23.90
N HIS A 529 -1.09 17.72 22.59
CA HIS A 529 -0.91 19.01 21.94
C HIS A 529 -1.96 20.05 22.36
N GLU A 530 -3.22 19.65 22.47
CA GLU A 530 -4.30 20.51 22.95
C GLU A 530 -4.12 20.95 24.41
N LYS A 531 -3.52 20.09 25.26
CA LYS A 531 -3.31 20.37 26.68
C LYS A 531 -2.05 21.16 26.98
N THR A 532 -0.96 20.92 26.27
CA THR A 532 0.36 21.49 26.56
C THR A 532 0.78 22.57 25.56
N GLY A 533 0.10 22.65 24.41
CA GLY A 533 0.47 23.52 23.29
C GLY A 533 1.67 23.01 22.48
N GLN A 534 2.22 21.84 22.81
CA GLN A 534 3.42 21.29 22.17
C GLN A 534 3.20 19.84 21.75
N ALA A 535 3.74 19.43 20.60
CA ALA A 535 3.70 18.03 20.20
C ALA A 535 4.81 17.23 20.90
N PRO A 536 4.50 16.09 21.54
CA PRO A 536 5.49 15.28 22.26
C PRO A 536 6.32 14.46 21.28
N VAL A 537 7.56 14.12 21.64
CA VAL A 537 8.28 13.02 20.99
C VAL A 537 7.58 11.72 21.34
N VAL A 538 7.28 10.88 20.36
CA VAL A 538 6.54 9.63 20.59
C VAL A 538 7.51 8.45 20.57
N VAL A 539 7.43 7.58 21.56
CA VAL A 539 8.17 6.30 21.59
C VAL A 539 7.16 5.14 21.59
N ILE A 540 7.40 4.11 20.78
CA ILE A 540 6.51 2.94 20.65
C ILE A 540 7.33 1.66 20.83
N ASP A 541 6.99 0.88 21.87
CA ASP A 541 7.63 -0.40 22.19
C ASP A 541 6.61 -1.55 22.26
N TYR A 542 6.42 -2.40 21.24
CA TYR A 542 7.09 -2.45 19.93
C TYR A 542 6.09 -2.56 18.78
N LEU A 543 6.47 -2.10 17.57
CA LEU A 543 5.62 -1.97 16.39
C LEU A 543 4.71 -3.18 16.12
N GLN A 544 5.26 -4.39 16.20
CA GLN A 544 4.54 -5.62 15.85
C GLN A 544 3.43 -6.04 16.84
N ILE A 545 3.31 -5.43 18.03
CA ILE A 545 2.14 -5.67 18.93
C ILE A 545 1.09 -4.56 18.81
N MET A 546 1.27 -3.58 17.92
CA MET A 546 0.23 -2.59 17.72
C MET A 546 -1.06 -3.29 17.27
N LYS A 547 -2.19 -2.84 17.80
CA LYS A 547 -3.50 -3.39 17.45
C LYS A 547 -3.69 -3.26 15.93
N PRO A 548 -4.04 -4.35 15.24
CA PRO A 548 -4.25 -4.33 13.79
C PRO A 548 -5.41 -3.40 13.43
N ASP A 549 -5.24 -2.66 12.34
CA ASP A 549 -6.28 -1.81 11.75
C ASP A 549 -7.42 -2.67 11.17
N ASP A 550 -7.05 -3.80 10.56
CA ASP A 550 -7.99 -4.83 10.13
C ASP A 550 -7.57 -6.20 10.71
N PRO A 551 -8.31 -6.74 11.70
CA PRO A 551 -8.02 -8.05 12.28
C PRO A 551 -8.06 -9.22 11.29
N ARG A 552 -8.63 -9.03 10.10
CA ARG A 552 -8.67 -10.04 9.02
C ARG A 552 -7.52 -9.89 8.02
N ALA A 553 -6.78 -8.79 8.06
CA ALA A 553 -5.61 -8.58 7.22
C ALA A 553 -4.40 -9.38 7.74
N THR A 554 -3.43 -9.62 6.86
CA THR A 554 -2.18 -10.28 7.24
C THR A 554 -1.34 -9.39 8.18
N ASP A 555 -0.51 -10.01 9.02
CA ASP A 555 0.39 -9.28 9.94
C ASP A 555 1.24 -8.24 9.19
N LYS A 556 1.81 -8.62 8.04
CA LYS A 556 2.54 -7.71 7.15
C LYS A 556 1.71 -6.48 6.75
N SER A 557 0.47 -6.69 6.30
CA SER A 557 -0.41 -5.58 5.88
C SER A 557 -0.77 -4.66 7.06
N ASN A 558 -0.99 -5.24 8.26
CA ASN A 558 -1.25 -4.47 9.46
C ASN A 558 -0.02 -3.66 9.91
N THR A 559 1.17 -4.25 9.87
CA THR A 559 2.43 -3.55 10.13
C THR A 559 2.66 -2.43 9.11
N ASP A 560 2.42 -2.68 7.82
CA ASP A 560 2.56 -1.67 6.76
C ASP A 560 1.64 -0.47 7.00
N LYS A 561 0.37 -0.72 7.36
CA LYS A 561 -0.59 0.33 7.75
C LYS A 561 -0.15 1.10 8.99
N ALA A 562 0.32 0.40 10.03
CA ALA A 562 0.78 1.04 11.25
C ALA A 562 1.97 1.97 10.99
N VAL A 563 2.99 1.49 10.27
CA VAL A 563 4.18 2.28 9.91
C VAL A 563 3.81 3.53 9.10
N ASN A 564 2.93 3.38 8.10
CA ASN A 564 2.46 4.51 7.29
C ASN A 564 1.64 5.51 8.11
N GLY A 565 0.76 5.01 8.98
CA GLY A 565 -0.03 5.84 9.89
C GLY A 565 0.85 6.64 10.86
N LEU A 566 1.86 6.00 11.45
CA LEU A 566 2.85 6.67 12.29
C LEU A 566 3.62 7.75 11.51
N LYS A 567 4.07 7.44 10.30
CA LYS A 567 4.74 8.43 9.44
C LYS A 567 3.83 9.63 9.15
N GLN A 568 2.53 9.41 8.96
CA GLN A 568 1.56 10.49 8.78
C GLN A 568 1.39 11.32 10.06
N ILE A 569 1.27 10.70 11.23
CA ILE A 569 1.20 11.39 12.53
C ILE A 569 2.41 12.29 12.73
N SER A 570 3.61 11.78 12.45
CA SER A 570 4.85 12.55 12.54
C SER A 570 4.81 13.84 11.70
N ARG A 571 4.28 13.77 10.47
CA ARG A 571 4.17 14.92 9.56
C ARG A 571 3.10 15.91 10.00
N ASP A 572 1.94 15.40 10.42
CA ASP A 572 0.79 16.22 10.79
C ASP A 572 1.05 17.03 12.06
N PHE A 573 1.74 16.43 13.04
CA PHE A 573 2.07 17.06 14.32
C PHE A 573 3.50 17.60 14.39
N LYS A 574 4.26 17.54 13.29
CA LYS A 574 5.64 18.06 13.22
C LYS A 574 6.53 17.51 14.33
N THR A 575 6.38 16.21 14.61
CA THR A 575 7.02 15.53 15.74
C THR A 575 7.83 14.31 15.32
N THR A 576 8.79 13.94 16.16
CA THR A 576 9.60 12.72 16.03
C THR A 576 8.86 11.53 16.61
N ILE A 577 8.84 10.43 15.87
CA ILE A 577 8.38 9.12 16.35
C ILE A 577 9.57 8.16 16.33
N ILE A 578 9.85 7.54 17.47
CA ILE A 578 10.80 6.46 17.65
C ILE A 578 10.02 5.16 17.83
N ALA A 579 10.22 4.21 16.94
CA ALA A 579 9.49 2.95 16.98
C ALA A 579 10.47 1.77 17.07
N ILE A 580 10.24 0.86 18.01
CA ILE A 580 11.06 -0.33 18.18
C ILE A 580 10.50 -1.43 17.30
N SER A 581 11.38 -2.10 16.55
CA SER A 581 11.04 -3.24 15.72
C SER A 581 11.79 -4.50 16.16
N SER A 582 11.08 -5.62 16.19
CA SER A 582 11.71 -6.93 16.25
C SER A 582 12.41 -7.29 14.93
N LEU A 583 13.45 -8.13 15.02
CA LEU A 583 14.18 -8.69 13.88
C LEU A 583 13.73 -10.12 13.59
N ASN A 584 13.96 -10.60 12.37
CA ASN A 584 13.80 -12.01 12.04
C ASN A 584 14.90 -12.84 12.74
N ARG A 585 14.53 -13.99 13.33
CA ARG A 585 15.45 -14.88 14.07
C ARG A 585 16.59 -15.41 13.19
N GLU A 586 16.34 -15.60 11.90
CA GLU A 586 17.36 -16.05 10.93
C GLU A 586 18.50 -15.04 10.76
N SER A 587 18.26 -13.77 11.05
CA SER A 587 19.24 -12.70 10.92
C SER A 587 20.09 -12.51 12.18
N TYR A 588 19.83 -13.26 13.27
CA TYR A 588 20.51 -13.04 14.54
C TYR A 588 22.01 -13.32 14.51
N ASN A 589 22.47 -14.16 13.57
CA ASN A 589 23.86 -14.60 13.46
C ASN A 589 24.65 -13.86 12.35
N ARG A 590 24.11 -12.77 11.79
CA ARG A 590 24.81 -11.97 10.76
C ARG A 590 24.70 -10.47 11.08
N PRO A 591 25.71 -9.66 10.71
CA PRO A 591 25.62 -8.21 10.78
C PRO A 591 24.30 -7.71 10.22
N MET A 592 23.70 -6.75 10.92
CA MET A 592 22.36 -6.32 10.60
C MET A 592 22.32 -5.61 9.23
N SER A 593 21.27 -5.92 8.47
CA SER A 593 21.00 -5.35 7.15
C SER A 593 19.52 -4.96 7.05
N LEU A 594 19.13 -4.26 5.97
CA LEU A 594 17.75 -3.82 5.76
C LEU A 594 16.75 -5.01 5.79
N THR A 595 17.16 -6.18 5.30
CA THR A 595 16.34 -7.39 5.26
C THR A 595 16.18 -8.08 6.62
N ALA A 596 16.89 -7.64 7.66
CA ALA A 596 16.84 -8.25 8.99
C ALA A 596 15.55 -7.92 9.76
N PHE A 597 14.83 -6.86 9.38
CA PHE A 597 13.62 -6.43 10.06
C PHE A 597 12.47 -7.39 9.73
N LYS A 598 11.69 -7.78 10.75
CA LYS A 598 10.52 -8.62 10.51
C LYS A 598 9.49 -7.82 9.72
N GLU A 599 8.94 -8.40 8.65
CA GLU A 599 7.99 -7.72 7.76
C GLU A 599 8.59 -6.44 7.12
N SER A 600 9.88 -6.49 6.76
CA SER A 600 10.76 -5.34 6.44
C SER A 600 10.30 -4.36 5.35
N GLY A 601 9.37 -4.73 4.47
CA GLY A 601 8.98 -3.92 3.32
C GLY A 601 8.61 -2.49 3.68
N ALA A 602 7.49 -2.26 4.39
CA ALA A 602 7.11 -0.89 4.73
C ALA A 602 8.03 -0.23 5.75
N ILE A 603 8.63 -0.98 6.67
CA ILE A 603 9.60 -0.42 7.63
C ILE A 603 10.77 0.22 6.87
N GLU A 604 11.32 -0.49 5.88
CA GLU A 604 12.39 -0.01 5.03
C GLU A 604 11.94 1.20 4.21
N TYR A 605 10.79 1.15 3.53
CA TYR A 605 10.36 2.24 2.64
C TYR A 605 9.93 3.50 3.40
N SER A 606 9.21 3.36 4.51
CA SER A 606 8.50 4.46 5.17
C SER A 606 9.27 5.09 6.35
N SER A 607 10.24 4.40 6.95
CA SER A 607 11.13 5.01 7.94
C SER A 607 12.01 6.10 7.30
N ASP A 608 12.26 7.18 8.03
CA ASP A 608 13.23 8.21 7.62
C ASP A 608 14.62 7.83 8.10
N VAL A 609 14.73 7.30 9.32
CA VAL A 609 15.97 6.78 9.88
C VAL A 609 15.73 5.34 10.30
N LEU A 610 16.55 4.42 9.79
CA LEU A 610 16.55 3.02 10.20
C LEU A 610 17.87 2.72 10.87
N ILE A 611 17.77 2.29 12.11
CA ILE A 611 18.88 2.05 13.01
C ILE A 611 18.85 0.60 13.39
N GLY A 612 20.02 0.03 13.63
CA GLY A 612 20.00 -1.00 14.63
C GLY A 612 21.33 -1.34 15.24
N LEU A 613 21.21 -2.22 16.21
CA LEU A 613 22.20 -2.49 17.22
C LEU A 613 22.73 -3.90 16.99
N ASP A 614 24.04 -4.01 16.91
CA ASP A 614 24.78 -5.28 16.87
C ASP A 614 25.82 -5.30 17.99
N PHE A 615 26.26 -6.48 18.40
CA PHE A 615 27.51 -6.58 19.15
C PHE A 615 28.66 -6.09 18.27
N THR A 616 29.58 -5.30 18.81
CA THR A 616 30.71 -4.75 18.03
C THR A 616 31.54 -5.87 17.39
N LYS A 617 31.82 -6.95 18.15
CA LYS A 617 32.56 -8.12 17.65
C LYS A 617 31.90 -8.78 16.44
N MET A 618 30.57 -8.69 16.33
CA MET A 618 29.83 -9.22 15.20
C MET A 618 30.19 -8.53 13.88
N LEU A 619 30.43 -7.22 13.95
CA LEU A 619 30.79 -6.39 12.81
C LEU A 619 32.26 -6.54 12.42
N ASP A 620 33.11 -6.92 13.37
CA ASP A 620 34.54 -7.12 13.17
C ASP A 620 34.84 -8.54 12.63
N ASN A 621 34.29 -9.59 13.26
CA ASN A 621 34.46 -10.97 12.84
C ASN A 621 33.31 -11.88 13.32
N ALA A 622 32.22 -11.92 12.55
CA ALA A 622 31.03 -12.71 12.87
C ALA A 622 31.29 -14.22 13.09
N ASN A 623 32.33 -14.79 12.47
CA ASN A 623 32.61 -16.23 12.54
C ASN A 623 33.30 -16.65 13.85
N GLU A 624 33.91 -15.71 14.58
CA GLU A 624 34.63 -15.96 15.85
C GLU A 624 33.86 -15.44 17.07
N MET A 625 32.60 -15.09 16.87
CA MET A 625 31.76 -14.52 17.91
C MET A 625 30.97 -15.62 18.63
N ASP A 626 31.25 -15.77 19.93
CA ASP A 626 30.37 -16.49 20.85
C ASP A 626 29.30 -15.54 21.39
N PHE A 627 28.04 -15.81 21.06
CA PHE A 627 26.91 -14.97 21.46
C PHE A 627 26.69 -14.91 22.96
N GLU A 628 26.89 -16.02 23.69
CA GLU A 628 26.67 -16.05 25.12
C GLU A 628 27.82 -15.36 25.85
N GLU A 629 29.06 -15.52 25.37
CA GLU A 629 30.21 -14.78 25.89
C GLU A 629 30.00 -13.26 25.76
N GLU A 630 29.60 -12.77 24.58
CA GLU A 630 29.35 -11.33 24.38
C GLU A 630 28.15 -10.82 25.20
N LYS A 631 27.12 -11.65 25.42
CA LYS A 631 26.00 -11.31 26.31
C LYS A 631 26.43 -11.22 27.78
N ASP A 632 27.37 -12.03 28.22
CA ASP A 632 27.82 -12.04 29.62
C ASP A 632 28.76 -10.88 29.97
N LYS A 633 29.30 -10.18 28.97
CA LYS A 633 30.12 -8.98 29.19
C LYS A 633 29.33 -7.87 29.86
N VAL A 634 29.99 -7.17 30.78
CA VAL A 634 29.46 -5.99 31.45
C VAL A 634 30.57 -4.96 31.67
N PRO A 635 30.56 -3.82 30.94
CA PRO A 635 29.60 -3.45 29.90
C PRO A 635 29.76 -4.29 28.61
N ARG A 636 28.69 -4.34 27.81
CA ARG A 636 28.66 -4.94 26.47
C ARG A 636 29.10 -3.90 25.44
N ASN A 637 29.93 -4.32 24.48
CA ASN A 637 30.31 -3.46 23.35
C ASN A 637 29.23 -3.59 22.26
N ILE A 638 28.47 -2.52 22.07
CA ILE A 638 27.36 -2.44 21.11
C ILE A 638 27.70 -1.42 20.05
N THR A 639 27.40 -1.71 18.80
CA THR A 639 27.51 -0.75 17.71
C THR A 639 26.14 -0.43 17.15
N LEU A 640 25.80 0.86 17.16
CA LEU A 640 24.66 1.42 16.46
C LEU A 640 25.04 1.68 15.01
N THR A 641 24.36 1.04 14.08
CA THR A 641 24.54 1.25 12.63
C THR A 641 23.34 1.97 12.04
N ILE A 642 23.59 3.07 11.32
CA ILE A 642 22.59 3.75 10.50
C ILE A 642 22.44 3.01 9.18
N LEU A 643 21.40 2.17 9.08
CA LEU A 643 21.10 1.43 7.86
C LEU A 643 20.45 2.31 6.80
N LYS A 644 19.58 3.23 7.23
CA LYS A 644 18.91 4.21 6.36
C LYS A 644 18.89 5.57 7.05
N ASN A 645 19.11 6.62 6.28
CA ASN A 645 18.90 8.00 6.71
C ASN A 645 18.47 8.82 5.49
N ARG A 646 17.18 9.16 5.42
CA ARG A 646 16.58 9.88 4.30
C ARG A 646 17.15 11.28 4.11
N ASN A 647 17.63 11.89 5.18
CA ASN A 647 18.09 13.28 5.22
C ASN A 647 19.60 13.40 5.46
N GLY A 648 20.35 12.30 5.42
CA GLY A 648 21.75 12.29 5.85
C GLY A 648 22.54 11.07 5.39
N ARG A 649 23.69 10.85 6.02
CA ARG A 649 24.63 9.79 5.63
C ARG A 649 24.17 8.43 6.18
N THR A 650 24.25 7.40 5.35
CA THR A 650 24.05 5.99 5.74
C THR A 650 25.39 5.30 6.03
N GLY A 651 25.35 4.12 6.66
CA GLY A 651 26.51 3.28 6.93
C GLY A 651 27.41 3.79 8.06
N LYS A 652 27.04 4.88 8.74
CA LYS A 652 27.77 5.36 9.92
C LYS A 652 27.51 4.43 11.10
N ARG A 653 28.58 4.16 11.84
CA ARG A 653 28.61 3.30 13.02
C ARG A 653 29.05 4.14 14.22
N ILE A 654 28.36 3.96 15.34
CA ILE A 654 28.68 4.60 16.61
C ILE A 654 28.79 3.47 17.63
N ASN A 655 29.91 3.43 18.34
CA ASN A 655 30.13 2.42 19.36
C ASN A 655 29.60 2.93 20.70
N TYR A 656 29.09 1.98 21.49
CA TYR A 656 28.53 2.21 22.80
C TYR A 656 29.02 1.14 23.77
N LEU A 657 29.22 1.56 25.01
CA LEU A 657 29.28 0.67 26.16
C LEU A 657 27.86 0.58 26.75
N TYR A 658 27.31 -0.63 26.79
CA TYR A 658 25.99 -0.89 27.36
C TYR A 658 26.11 -1.69 28.65
N ASP A 659 25.78 -1.08 29.79
CA ASP A 659 25.66 -1.79 31.07
C ASP A 659 24.20 -2.25 31.30
N PRO A 660 23.89 -3.55 31.10
CA PRO A 660 22.55 -4.07 31.27
C PRO A 660 22.07 -4.08 32.73
N ARG A 661 22.97 -3.98 33.71
CA ARG A 661 22.59 -3.98 35.14
C ARG A 661 21.87 -2.69 35.51
N PHE A 662 22.31 -1.58 34.92
CA PHE A 662 21.85 -0.23 35.24
C PHE A 662 21.04 0.41 34.12
N ASN A 663 20.84 -0.30 33.00
CA ASN A 663 20.12 0.18 31.81
C ASN A 663 20.77 1.44 31.20
N TYR A 664 22.10 1.44 31.10
CA TYR A 664 22.88 2.61 30.72
C TYR A 664 23.69 2.36 29.46
N PHE A 665 23.51 3.23 28.46
CA PHE A 665 24.38 3.36 27.30
C PHE A 665 25.29 4.58 27.46
N GLU A 666 26.55 4.42 27.11
CA GLU A 666 27.54 5.48 27.00
C GLU A 666 28.18 5.42 25.62
N GLU A 667 28.35 6.57 24.96
CA GLU A 667 29.07 6.63 23.69
C GLU A 667 30.56 6.34 23.89
N ASP A 668 31.08 5.38 23.14
CA ASP A 668 32.51 5.04 23.15
C ASP A 668 33.23 5.74 22.00
N ASP A 669 34.03 6.76 22.34
CA ASP A 669 34.77 7.61 21.40
C ASP A 669 36.06 6.94 20.88
N TYR A 670 36.20 5.61 21.00
CA TYR A 670 37.39 4.81 20.68
C TYR A 670 38.00 5.06 19.28
N TYR A 671 37.26 5.65 18.34
CA TYR A 671 37.72 5.95 16.97
C TYR A 671 37.98 7.42 16.63
N LYS A 672 37.93 8.37 17.58
CA LYS A 672 38.64 9.64 17.37
C LYS A 672 40.14 9.34 17.34
N LYS A 673 40.71 9.21 16.14
CA LYS A 673 42.16 9.31 15.94
C LYS A 673 42.61 10.53 16.75
N PRO A 674 43.51 10.41 17.74
CA PRO A 674 44.03 11.58 18.41
C PRO A 674 44.62 12.48 17.33
N GLU A 675 44.14 13.71 17.22
CA GLU A 675 44.83 14.71 16.43
C GLU A 675 46.28 14.69 16.90
N LYS A 676 47.20 14.40 15.98
CA LYS A 676 48.63 14.52 16.25
C LYS A 676 48.83 15.93 16.79
N LYS A 677 49.10 16.06 18.09
CA LYS A 677 49.58 17.31 18.69
C LYS A 677 50.68 17.82 17.77
N LYS A 678 50.41 18.89 17.00
CA LYS A 678 51.44 19.57 16.23
C LYS A 678 52.48 19.98 17.26
N SER A 679 53.62 19.30 17.26
CA SER A 679 54.75 19.66 18.09
C SER A 679 55.03 21.13 17.79
N LYS A 680 54.90 21.99 18.79
CA LYS A 680 55.43 23.35 18.72
C LYS A 680 56.89 23.20 18.33
N LYS A 681 57.24 23.58 17.09
CA LYS A 681 58.64 23.81 16.74
C LYS A 681 59.14 24.86 17.73
N LYS A 682 60.05 24.46 18.61
CA LYS A 682 60.90 25.41 19.31
C LYS A 682 61.67 26.15 18.23
N VAL A 683 61.39 27.43 18.09
CA VAL A 683 62.34 28.38 17.51
C VAL A 683 63.44 28.53 18.57
N ILE A 684 64.60 27.94 18.29
CA ILE A 684 65.92 28.46 18.67
C ILE A 684 66.80 28.25 17.44
#